data_AF-D3KZF8-F1
#
_entry.id   AF-D3KZF8-F1
#
_cell.length_a   1.000
_cell.length_b   1.000
_cell.length_c   1.000
_cell.angle_alpha   90.00
_cell.angle_beta   90.00
_cell.angle_gamma   90.00
#
_symmetry.space_group_name_H-M   'P 1'
#
loop_
_entity.id
_entity.type
_entity.pdbx_description
1 polymer ?
#
loop_
_entity_poly.entity_id
_entity_poly.type
_entity_poly.pdbx_seq_one_letter_code
_entity_poly.pdbx_strand_id
1 'polypeptide(L)'
;MRYFIILLALVALGVCAPNVKQRAADQDLLNKQQDVIQLLQKISQPIPNQELQNLGASYDIESNSHQYKNPIIVMYYAGAVKAGLVQPQGTTFSNSISQLRKEVSLLYRILLGAKDYQTFLKTAAWARVHVNEGQFLKAFVAAVLTRQDTQGVIFPPVYEILPQHHLDSRVIQEAQNIAIQNTQGKNNQQNILIPVNYSALLSHDEQQLSYFTQDIGLAAYYAQVNLAGYIQEQNQQQQQQPLTQQQYQQQIVGKYLQQQAGQQDQQANIGRGAQYLYLHQQLLARYELNRLSNGLGPIKDIDYENVQSLYQPHLRGLNGLEFAGRPQNLQLQSQRNQLIQYVATLEKRLRDAIDSGNVITPQGVFLSLYQPQGMNILGDLIEGTGRSVNPRYYGSLQAAARKLLGNAPEVENIWDYTPSSLELGEVAVHDPVFYQLYKKVMNLYQQYQQSLPVYQYNDLILPGVTIQNVDVSQLVTLFTDFYVDLDAVTGHQSQQQQEEQTQSRVRAHLKRLDHQPYQYKIAVHSEQNVPGAVVRVFLGPKHDHQGRPISISKNQHLFVELDQFIQNLHAGENTIIRNSQQAPGQSPDWPSTSQIQRGVNAAIRSQEPFYITEPHQIFSFPARLSLPKGQPQGFPLQFLVVISSSNPLNVPYGPVIPEQSLTYQDQQYQVVSVEQYQQLKEQGQISQVGGGIQQNVEVLPENLVNAQQQVQAVRNYYANLYTKYHGQYPNTQIQNPVGQGQDMTYSVQGVGVVNAGGWLGQQGNSWSQQQVQQAQQVQQQMQAAMAAVQQSQQRHQHAAQMIYGHQQSHHGLHINSSPSSVQSGQQQQSVLQGLGVQGVQQGVQGVQTAQGVQGVQGVQGVQGVQGVQGVPGLLQGVQQVFGQGVQGMNVPYGMQRGQSGGQTWSNSQVQGVAVPGSGIVASGQQHAGGWQSIYAQPQTVQDQIVSEYYQNKPISEVIGGAISLDGKPLGFPLDRPLSLGALSVPNIFVKDVLVFHQGQPTNDITQ
;
A
#
# COMPACT_ATOMS: atom_id res chain seq x y z
N MET A 1 0.02 -62.77 12.57
CA MET A 1 0.63 -61.64 13.30
C MET A 1 1.26 -60.59 12.36
N ARG A 2 2.26 -60.89 11.52
CA ARG A 2 2.96 -59.84 10.71
C ARG A 2 2.06 -58.91 9.87
N TYR A 3 0.94 -59.37 9.32
CA TYR A 3 0.01 -58.54 8.54
C TYR A 3 -0.76 -57.48 9.36
N PHE A 4 -0.92 -57.64 10.68
CA PHE A 4 -1.67 -56.68 11.51
C PHE A 4 -0.88 -55.37 11.73
N ILE A 5 0.46 -55.43 11.67
CA ILE A 5 1.36 -54.29 11.84
C ILE A 5 1.33 -53.37 10.62
N ILE A 6 1.23 -53.94 9.41
CA ILE A 6 1.14 -53.18 8.15
C ILE A 6 -0.17 -52.38 8.10
N LEU A 7 -1.27 -52.94 8.61
CA LEU A 7 -2.58 -52.29 8.59
C LEU A 7 -2.67 -51.12 9.59
N LEU A 8 -2.00 -51.21 10.74
CA LEU A 8 -1.86 -50.07 11.67
C LEU A 8 -0.91 -48.98 11.14
N ALA A 9 0.16 -49.35 10.43
CA ALA A 9 1.08 -48.38 9.82
C ALA A 9 0.40 -47.53 8.72
N LEU A 10 -0.53 -48.10 7.94
CA LEU A 10 -1.24 -47.40 6.88
C LEU A 10 -2.40 -46.52 7.37
N VAL A 11 -2.92 -46.74 8.59
CA VAL A 11 -3.90 -45.84 9.23
C VAL A 11 -3.22 -44.60 9.84
N ALA A 12 -1.90 -44.65 10.08
CA ALA A 12 -1.14 -43.58 10.75
C ALA A 12 -0.60 -42.46 9.82
N LEU A 13 -0.75 -42.57 8.50
CA LEU A 13 -0.33 -41.54 7.51
C LEU A 13 -1.51 -40.88 6.77
N GLY A 14 -2.71 -41.03 7.31
CA GLY A 14 -3.94 -40.44 6.80
C GLY A 14 -4.52 -39.37 7.73
N VAL A 15 -3.72 -38.39 8.17
CA VAL A 15 -4.27 -37.17 8.77
C VAL A 15 -4.97 -36.39 7.65
N CYS A 16 -6.25 -36.67 7.46
CA CYS A 16 -7.10 -35.90 6.57
C CYS A 16 -7.12 -34.45 7.05
N ALA A 17 -6.45 -33.56 6.32
CA ALA A 17 -6.81 -32.15 6.35
C ALA A 17 -8.33 -32.03 6.10
N PRO A 18 -9.05 -31.14 6.78
CA PRO A 18 -10.46 -30.91 6.49
C PRO A 18 -10.58 -30.49 5.03
N ASN A 19 -11.16 -31.37 4.20
CA ASN A 19 -11.47 -31.05 2.80
C ASN A 19 -12.54 -29.96 2.80
N VAL A 20 -12.11 -28.70 2.76
CA VAL A 20 -12.98 -27.55 2.57
C VAL A 20 -13.70 -27.77 1.25
N LYS A 21 -15.02 -28.01 1.35
CA LYS A 21 -15.85 -28.34 0.19
C LYS A 21 -16.03 -27.08 -0.65
N GLN A 22 -15.21 -26.93 -1.68
CA GLN A 22 -15.33 -25.85 -2.67
C GLN A 22 -16.78 -25.76 -3.15
N ARG A 23 -17.43 -24.62 -2.89
CA ARG A 23 -18.82 -24.41 -3.25
C ARG A 23 -18.91 -24.12 -4.74
N ALA A 24 -19.54 -25.01 -5.51
CA ALA A 24 -19.91 -24.71 -6.88
C ALA A 24 -20.94 -23.58 -6.91
N ALA A 25 -20.84 -22.69 -7.90
CA ALA A 25 -21.84 -21.69 -8.20
C ALA A 25 -23.13 -22.36 -8.70
N ASP A 26 -24.27 -21.80 -8.30
CA ASP A 26 -25.57 -22.14 -8.85
C ASP A 26 -25.88 -21.31 -10.12
N GLN A 27 -26.97 -21.65 -10.81
CA GLN A 27 -27.36 -20.98 -12.05
C GLN A 27 -27.67 -19.48 -11.86
N ASP A 28 -28.13 -19.08 -10.68
CA ASP A 28 -28.39 -17.67 -10.35
C ASP A 28 -27.07 -16.89 -10.27
N LEU A 29 -26.08 -17.41 -9.53
CA LEU A 29 -24.75 -16.81 -9.48
C LEU A 29 -24.03 -16.81 -10.84
N LEU A 30 -24.18 -17.87 -11.65
CA LEU A 30 -23.64 -17.93 -13.01
C LEU A 30 -24.24 -16.86 -13.94
N ASN A 31 -25.55 -16.63 -13.85
CA ASN A 31 -26.22 -15.55 -14.60
C ASN A 31 -25.72 -14.18 -14.14
N LYS A 32 -25.66 -13.94 -12.83
CA LYS A 32 -25.15 -12.67 -12.25
C LYS A 32 -23.70 -12.39 -12.64
N GLN A 33 -22.87 -13.43 -12.67
CA GLN A 33 -21.49 -13.37 -13.13
C GLN A 33 -21.42 -13.01 -14.62
N GLN A 34 -22.33 -13.54 -15.44
CA GLN A 34 -22.44 -13.22 -16.86
C GLN A 34 -22.88 -11.76 -17.10
N ASP A 35 -23.86 -11.26 -16.35
CA ASP A 35 -24.35 -9.88 -16.40
C ASP A 35 -23.24 -8.87 -16.06
N VAL A 36 -22.50 -9.12 -14.98
CA VAL A 36 -21.39 -8.26 -14.54
C VAL A 36 -20.26 -8.20 -15.57
N ILE A 37 -19.94 -9.32 -16.23
CA ILE A 37 -18.98 -9.33 -17.34
C ILE A 37 -19.48 -8.46 -18.50
N GLN A 38 -20.74 -8.62 -18.92
CA GLN A 38 -21.28 -7.92 -20.10
C GLN A 38 -21.47 -6.42 -19.89
N LEU A 39 -21.82 -5.97 -18.67
CA LEU A 39 -21.87 -4.54 -18.34
C LEU A 39 -20.49 -3.87 -18.37
N LEU A 40 -19.42 -4.63 -18.13
CA LEU A 40 -18.03 -4.14 -18.10
C LEU A 40 -17.31 -4.28 -19.46
N GLN A 41 -17.88 -5.00 -20.43
CA GLN A 41 -17.32 -5.07 -21.77
C GLN A 41 -17.35 -3.70 -22.47
N LYS A 42 -16.22 -3.39 -23.14
CA LYS A 42 -15.98 -2.20 -23.98
C LYS A 42 -16.57 -0.92 -23.37
N ILE A 43 -16.06 -0.52 -22.20
CA ILE A 43 -16.69 0.47 -21.32
C ILE A 43 -16.96 1.84 -21.99
N SER A 44 -16.14 2.24 -22.97
CA SER A 44 -16.28 3.48 -23.76
C SER A 44 -17.15 3.33 -25.03
N GLN A 45 -17.88 2.23 -25.17
CA GLN A 45 -18.81 1.94 -26.26
C GLN A 45 -20.20 1.58 -25.68
N PRO A 46 -21.29 1.61 -26.47
CA PRO A 46 -22.56 1.01 -26.08
C PRO A 46 -22.41 -0.45 -25.64
N ILE A 47 -23.31 -0.94 -24.78
CA ILE A 47 -23.22 -2.30 -24.22
C ILE A 47 -23.33 -3.33 -25.36
N PRO A 48 -22.36 -4.25 -25.54
CA PRO A 48 -22.41 -5.21 -26.64
C PRO A 48 -23.58 -6.22 -26.58
N ASN A 49 -24.13 -6.48 -25.38
CA ASN A 49 -25.41 -7.16 -25.24
C ASN A 49 -26.55 -6.15 -25.51
N GLN A 50 -27.29 -6.38 -26.59
CA GLN A 50 -28.42 -5.55 -27.01
C GLN A 50 -29.60 -5.54 -26.02
N GLU A 51 -29.83 -6.64 -25.28
CA GLU A 51 -30.87 -6.70 -24.23
C GLU A 51 -30.52 -5.77 -23.07
N LEU A 52 -29.27 -5.80 -22.59
CA LEU A 52 -28.78 -4.89 -21.55
C LEU A 52 -28.72 -3.43 -22.04
N GLN A 53 -28.33 -3.19 -23.30
CA GLN A 53 -28.39 -1.86 -23.92
C GLN A 53 -29.84 -1.33 -23.98
N ASN A 54 -30.79 -2.16 -24.42
CA ASN A 54 -32.21 -1.81 -24.46
C ASN A 54 -32.76 -1.58 -23.06
N LEU A 55 -32.37 -2.40 -22.07
CA LEU A 55 -32.76 -2.26 -20.67
C LEU A 55 -32.30 -0.92 -20.09
N GLY A 56 -31.03 -0.56 -20.30
CA GLY A 56 -30.47 0.72 -19.83
C GLY A 56 -31.07 1.95 -20.53
N ALA A 57 -31.38 1.83 -21.83
CA ALA A 57 -32.00 2.90 -22.60
C ALA A 57 -33.50 3.10 -22.26
N SER A 58 -34.23 2.05 -21.87
CA SER A 58 -35.68 2.09 -21.64
C SER A 58 -36.12 2.15 -20.17
N TYR A 59 -35.23 1.89 -19.21
CA TYR A 59 -35.59 1.90 -17.79
C TYR A 59 -35.82 3.32 -17.25
N ASP A 60 -37.10 3.69 -17.06
CA ASP A 60 -37.51 4.86 -16.29
C ASP A 60 -37.23 4.64 -14.79
N ILE A 61 -36.01 4.99 -14.38
CA ILE A 61 -35.57 4.96 -12.98
C ILE A 61 -36.38 5.91 -12.07
N GLU A 62 -37.01 6.96 -12.63
CA GLU A 62 -37.75 7.95 -11.85
C GLU A 62 -39.09 7.37 -11.38
N SER A 63 -39.90 6.82 -12.30
CA SER A 63 -41.16 6.13 -11.97
C SER A 63 -40.93 4.89 -11.10
N ASN A 64 -39.77 4.24 -11.21
CA ASN A 64 -39.40 3.05 -10.44
C ASN A 64 -38.70 3.37 -9.11
N SER A 65 -38.54 4.64 -8.72
CA SER A 65 -37.84 5.08 -7.49
C SER A 65 -38.38 4.46 -6.17
N HIS A 66 -39.61 3.94 -6.17
CA HIS A 66 -40.18 3.17 -5.07
C HIS A 66 -39.51 1.79 -4.83
N GLN A 67 -38.72 1.27 -5.77
CA GLN A 67 -37.98 0.00 -5.67
C GLN A 67 -36.65 0.11 -4.90
N TYR A 68 -36.37 1.27 -4.30
CA TYR A 68 -35.13 1.56 -3.60
C TYR A 68 -35.36 1.82 -2.10
N LYS A 69 -34.34 1.59 -1.27
CA LYS A 69 -34.31 1.88 0.18
C LYS A 69 -34.47 3.38 0.48
N ASN A 70 -34.18 4.25 -0.48
CA ASN A 70 -34.38 5.69 -0.42
C ASN A 70 -34.82 6.18 -1.83
N PRO A 71 -36.09 6.55 -2.03
CA PRO A 71 -36.55 7.08 -3.32
C PRO A 71 -36.02 8.50 -3.62
N ILE A 72 -35.78 9.32 -2.59
CA ILE A 72 -35.41 10.75 -2.74
C ILE A 72 -34.03 10.91 -3.39
N ILE A 73 -33.05 10.07 -3.01
CA ILE A 73 -31.71 10.09 -3.63
C ILE A 73 -31.76 9.67 -5.11
N VAL A 74 -32.69 8.78 -5.47
CA VAL A 74 -32.93 8.36 -6.87
C VAL A 74 -33.51 9.52 -7.67
N MET A 75 -34.58 10.15 -7.17
CA MET A 75 -35.21 11.33 -7.80
C MET A 75 -34.20 12.46 -8.04
N TYR A 76 -33.40 12.77 -7.00
CA TYR A 76 -32.39 13.83 -7.07
C TYR A 76 -31.31 13.52 -8.12
N TYR A 77 -30.75 12.31 -8.12
CA TYR A 77 -29.65 11.97 -9.02
C TYR A 77 -30.12 11.74 -10.46
N ALA A 78 -31.25 11.05 -10.68
CA ALA A 78 -31.83 10.87 -12.01
C ALA A 78 -32.22 12.20 -12.64
N GLY A 79 -32.85 13.11 -11.86
CA GLY A 79 -33.14 14.47 -12.30
C GLY A 79 -31.87 15.28 -12.65
N ALA A 80 -30.79 15.13 -11.87
CA ALA A 80 -29.51 15.77 -12.15
C ALA A 80 -28.83 15.23 -13.42
N VAL A 81 -28.86 13.91 -13.66
CA VAL A 81 -28.39 13.27 -14.91
C VAL A 81 -29.19 13.80 -16.10
N LYS A 82 -30.52 13.75 -16.01
CA LYS A 82 -31.49 14.22 -17.02
C LYS A 82 -31.38 15.71 -17.34
N ALA A 83 -30.91 16.52 -16.40
CA ALA A 83 -30.67 17.95 -16.56
C ALA A 83 -29.23 18.32 -16.99
N GLY A 84 -28.33 17.34 -17.19
CA GLY A 84 -26.93 17.60 -17.54
C GLY A 84 -26.10 18.24 -16.42
N LEU A 85 -26.46 17.98 -15.15
CA LEU A 85 -25.82 18.54 -13.95
C LEU A 85 -24.82 17.59 -13.27
N VAL A 86 -24.41 16.53 -13.97
CA VAL A 86 -23.38 15.56 -13.57
C VAL A 86 -22.26 15.53 -14.60
N GLN A 87 -21.15 14.86 -14.29
CA GLN A 87 -20.08 14.65 -15.26
C GLN A 87 -20.55 14.01 -16.58
N PRO A 88 -20.28 14.63 -17.75
CA PRO A 88 -20.57 14.03 -19.05
C PRO A 88 -19.78 12.74 -19.32
N GLN A 89 -20.35 11.86 -20.15
CA GLN A 89 -19.63 10.73 -20.73
C GLN A 89 -18.49 11.19 -21.64
N GLY A 90 -17.47 10.36 -21.80
CA GLY A 90 -16.26 10.71 -22.56
C GLY A 90 -15.38 11.77 -21.89
N THR A 91 -15.58 12.09 -20.61
CA THR A 91 -14.68 12.97 -19.83
C THR A 91 -13.96 12.18 -18.73
N THR A 92 -12.77 12.61 -18.32
CA THR A 92 -11.94 11.83 -17.39
C THR A 92 -12.41 12.02 -15.94
N PHE A 93 -12.76 10.94 -15.25
CA PHE A 93 -13.10 10.97 -13.83
C PHE A 93 -11.83 11.15 -12.97
N SER A 94 -11.87 12.03 -11.95
CA SER A 94 -10.81 12.17 -10.96
C SER A 94 -11.33 12.04 -9.53
N ASN A 95 -10.67 11.18 -8.74
CA ASN A 95 -10.92 11.05 -7.31
C ASN A 95 -10.53 12.30 -6.51
N SER A 96 -9.73 13.23 -7.05
CA SER A 96 -9.33 14.46 -6.35
C SER A 96 -10.47 15.47 -6.23
N ILE A 97 -11.37 15.52 -7.22
CA ILE A 97 -12.45 16.51 -7.27
C ILE A 97 -13.60 16.11 -6.36
N SER A 98 -13.86 16.94 -5.34
CA SER A 98 -14.89 16.66 -4.33
C SER A 98 -16.32 16.60 -4.88
N GLN A 99 -16.60 17.24 -6.01
CA GLN A 99 -17.91 17.19 -6.66
C GLN A 99 -18.13 15.84 -7.36
N LEU A 100 -17.19 15.40 -8.20
CA LEU A 100 -17.22 14.09 -8.87
C LEU A 100 -17.29 12.92 -7.86
N ARG A 101 -16.57 13.03 -6.73
CA ARG A 101 -16.70 12.06 -5.62
C ARG A 101 -18.11 11.96 -5.04
N LYS A 102 -18.89 13.06 -5.00
CA LYS A 102 -20.30 13.00 -4.55
C LYS A 102 -21.15 12.25 -5.56
N GLU A 103 -20.99 12.52 -6.86
CA GLU A 103 -21.76 11.85 -7.92
C GLU A 103 -21.59 10.33 -7.87
N VAL A 104 -20.35 9.84 -7.74
CA VAL A 104 -20.04 8.41 -7.50
C VAL A 104 -20.68 7.91 -6.20
N SER A 105 -20.64 8.68 -5.11
CA SER A 105 -21.25 8.31 -3.83
C SER A 105 -22.78 8.23 -3.90
N LEU A 106 -23.44 9.10 -4.68
CA LEU A 106 -24.88 9.04 -4.95
C LEU A 106 -25.23 7.78 -5.73
N LEU A 107 -24.55 7.52 -6.85
CA LEU A 107 -24.78 6.34 -7.69
C LEU A 107 -24.53 5.02 -6.91
N TYR A 108 -23.44 4.93 -6.16
CA TYR A 108 -23.14 3.79 -5.29
C TYR A 108 -24.27 3.53 -4.27
N ARG A 109 -24.78 4.59 -3.62
CA ARG A 109 -25.88 4.49 -2.65
C ARG A 109 -27.23 4.14 -3.30
N ILE A 110 -27.42 4.45 -4.58
CA ILE A 110 -28.59 4.03 -5.36
C ILE A 110 -28.49 2.54 -5.72
N LEU A 111 -27.34 2.07 -6.21
CA LEU A 111 -27.08 0.67 -6.54
C LEU A 111 -27.15 -0.26 -5.30
N LEU A 112 -26.56 0.16 -4.18
CA LEU A 112 -26.69 -0.52 -2.87
C LEU A 112 -28.06 -0.26 -2.19
N GLY A 113 -28.86 0.64 -2.78
CA GLY A 113 -30.21 0.99 -2.38
C GLY A 113 -31.30 0.16 -3.05
N ALA A 114 -31.05 -0.43 -4.23
CA ALA A 114 -32.01 -1.28 -4.94
C ALA A 114 -32.42 -2.51 -4.09
N LYS A 115 -33.72 -2.75 -3.92
CA LYS A 115 -34.26 -3.75 -2.97
C LYS A 115 -33.97 -5.21 -3.35
N ASP A 116 -33.76 -5.48 -4.63
CA ASP A 116 -33.57 -6.81 -5.21
C ASP A 116 -32.56 -6.76 -6.38
N TYR A 117 -32.16 -7.93 -6.88
CA TYR A 117 -31.16 -8.01 -7.96
C TYR A 117 -31.68 -7.46 -9.30
N GLN A 118 -32.97 -7.60 -9.62
CA GLN A 118 -33.54 -7.16 -10.90
C GLN A 118 -33.63 -5.63 -10.97
N THR A 119 -33.98 -4.98 -9.87
CA THR A 119 -33.87 -3.52 -9.70
C THR A 119 -32.41 -3.08 -9.81
N PHE A 120 -31.47 -3.81 -9.18
CA PHE A 120 -30.04 -3.50 -9.28
C PHE A 120 -29.51 -3.61 -10.72
N LEU A 121 -29.83 -4.68 -11.45
CA LEU A 121 -29.41 -4.90 -12.84
C LEU A 121 -29.95 -3.79 -13.77
N LYS A 122 -31.22 -3.43 -13.63
CA LYS A 122 -31.84 -2.30 -14.36
C LYS A 122 -31.14 -0.97 -14.05
N THR A 123 -30.82 -0.73 -12.78
CA THR A 123 -30.07 0.46 -12.33
C THR A 123 -28.67 0.49 -12.93
N ALA A 124 -27.97 -0.65 -12.97
CA ALA A 124 -26.62 -0.76 -13.51
C ALA A 124 -26.60 -0.57 -15.03
N ALA A 125 -27.52 -1.19 -15.76
CA ALA A 125 -27.70 -0.99 -17.20
C ALA A 125 -28.03 0.49 -17.52
N TRP A 126 -28.93 1.11 -16.75
CA TRP A 126 -29.25 2.54 -16.88
C TRP A 126 -28.02 3.41 -16.65
N ALA A 127 -27.29 3.21 -15.54
CA ALA A 127 -26.09 4.00 -15.25
C ALA A 127 -24.97 3.80 -16.29
N ARG A 128 -24.81 2.57 -16.82
CA ARG A 128 -23.88 2.23 -17.92
C ARG A 128 -24.23 2.89 -19.26
N VAL A 129 -25.48 3.36 -19.43
CA VAL A 129 -25.96 4.09 -20.62
C VAL A 129 -25.98 5.60 -20.42
N HIS A 130 -26.29 6.12 -19.22
CA HIS A 130 -26.54 7.55 -18.98
C HIS A 130 -25.52 8.29 -18.09
N VAL A 131 -24.56 7.59 -17.48
CA VAL A 131 -23.54 8.19 -16.57
C VAL A 131 -22.14 8.01 -17.14
N ASN A 132 -21.23 8.91 -16.77
CA ASN A 132 -19.79 8.82 -17.04
C ASN A 132 -19.20 7.44 -16.71
N GLU A 133 -18.36 6.94 -17.60
CA GLU A 133 -17.82 5.59 -17.64
C GLU A 133 -16.98 5.26 -16.39
N GLY A 134 -16.13 6.20 -15.96
CA GLY A 134 -15.31 6.06 -14.76
C GLY A 134 -16.12 6.15 -13.47
N GLN A 135 -17.14 7.03 -13.45
CA GLN A 135 -18.09 7.10 -12.33
C GLN A 135 -18.92 5.82 -12.18
N PHE A 136 -19.46 5.30 -13.30
CA PHE A 136 -20.17 4.03 -13.35
C PHE A 136 -19.29 2.89 -12.87
N LEU A 137 -18.09 2.71 -13.45
CA LEU A 137 -17.17 1.63 -13.10
C LEU A 137 -16.89 1.60 -11.60
N LYS A 138 -16.53 2.75 -11.01
CA LYS A 138 -16.21 2.83 -9.58
C LYS A 138 -17.43 2.57 -8.68
N ALA A 139 -18.60 3.09 -9.02
CA ALA A 139 -19.83 2.86 -8.24
C ALA A 139 -20.36 1.42 -8.37
N PHE A 140 -20.26 0.83 -9.55
CA PHE A 140 -20.75 -0.52 -9.86
C PHE A 140 -19.88 -1.60 -9.21
N VAL A 141 -18.55 -1.53 -9.35
CA VAL A 141 -17.63 -2.47 -8.67
C VAL A 141 -17.80 -2.39 -7.16
N ALA A 142 -17.87 -1.17 -6.58
CA ALA A 142 -18.15 -1.00 -5.16
C ALA A 142 -19.49 -1.61 -4.72
N ALA A 143 -20.54 -1.50 -5.54
CA ALA A 143 -21.86 -2.07 -5.23
C ALA A 143 -21.86 -3.60 -5.29
N VAL A 144 -21.32 -4.21 -6.35
CA VAL A 144 -21.23 -5.69 -6.49
C VAL A 144 -20.35 -6.28 -5.38
N LEU A 145 -19.29 -5.59 -4.95
CA LEU A 145 -18.45 -5.98 -3.81
C LEU A 145 -19.18 -5.97 -2.45
N THR A 146 -20.25 -5.18 -2.29
CA THR A 146 -20.91 -4.94 -0.98
C THR A 146 -22.33 -5.49 -0.88
N ARG A 147 -22.94 -5.85 -2.01
CA ARG A 147 -24.26 -6.47 -2.07
C ARG A 147 -24.19 -7.97 -1.70
N GLN A 148 -25.08 -8.39 -0.79
CA GLN A 148 -25.16 -9.79 -0.34
C GLN A 148 -25.63 -10.72 -1.47
N ASP A 149 -26.51 -10.24 -2.36
CA ASP A 149 -27.04 -11.01 -3.49
C ASP A 149 -26.08 -11.13 -4.68
N THR A 150 -24.86 -10.58 -4.58
CA THR A 150 -23.77 -10.72 -5.56
C THR A 150 -22.47 -11.26 -4.95
N GLN A 151 -22.52 -11.84 -3.74
CA GLN A 151 -21.39 -12.57 -3.17
C GLN A 151 -20.93 -13.71 -4.09
N GLY A 152 -19.61 -13.87 -4.23
CA GLY A 152 -19.00 -14.86 -5.12
C GLY A 152 -18.87 -14.44 -6.58
N VAL A 153 -19.38 -13.28 -6.99
CA VAL A 153 -19.11 -12.70 -8.32
C VAL A 153 -17.70 -12.10 -8.34
N ILE A 154 -16.92 -12.47 -9.36
CA ILE A 154 -15.59 -11.90 -9.64
C ILE A 154 -15.65 -10.97 -10.87
N PHE A 155 -14.82 -9.94 -10.90
CA PHE A 155 -14.80 -8.99 -12.02
C PHE A 155 -13.76 -9.40 -13.08
N PRO A 156 -13.91 -8.96 -14.33
CA PRO A 156 -12.77 -8.77 -15.22
C PRO A 156 -11.66 -7.94 -14.54
N PRO A 157 -10.36 -8.21 -14.81
CA PRO A 157 -9.28 -7.40 -14.27
C PRO A 157 -9.32 -5.98 -14.84
N VAL A 158 -9.01 -4.98 -14.01
CA VAL A 158 -9.05 -3.56 -14.43
C VAL A 158 -8.16 -3.26 -15.65
N TYR A 159 -7.05 -3.97 -15.82
CA TYR A 159 -6.17 -3.87 -16.99
C TYR A 159 -6.72 -4.51 -18.28
N GLU A 160 -7.86 -5.22 -18.24
CA GLU A 160 -8.62 -5.63 -19.44
C GLU A 160 -9.89 -4.80 -19.64
N ILE A 161 -10.43 -4.13 -18.61
CA ILE A 161 -11.52 -3.15 -18.74
C ILE A 161 -10.98 -1.81 -19.28
N LEU A 162 -9.83 -1.38 -18.78
CA LEU A 162 -9.17 -0.09 -19.07
C LEU A 162 -7.69 -0.29 -19.47
N PRO A 163 -7.33 -1.12 -20.47
CA PRO A 163 -5.94 -1.38 -20.84
C PRO A 163 -5.14 -0.10 -21.15
N GLN A 164 -5.79 0.98 -21.63
CA GLN A 164 -5.15 2.28 -21.90
C GLN A 164 -4.69 3.07 -20.66
N HIS A 165 -5.17 2.70 -19.46
CA HIS A 165 -4.59 3.19 -18.21
C HIS A 165 -3.35 2.36 -17.80
N HIS A 166 -3.23 1.10 -18.23
CA HIS A 166 -2.19 0.18 -17.74
C HIS A 166 -1.05 -0.07 -18.72
N LEU A 167 -1.24 0.20 -20.01
CA LEU A 167 -0.28 -0.03 -21.08
C LEU A 167 0.00 1.26 -21.85
N ASP A 168 1.22 1.40 -22.36
CA ASP A 168 1.68 2.55 -23.14
C ASP A 168 0.76 2.87 -24.33
N SER A 169 0.55 4.15 -24.60
CA SER A 169 -0.36 4.65 -25.65
C SER A 169 -0.06 4.06 -27.03
N ARG A 170 1.21 3.75 -27.33
CA ARG A 170 1.66 3.12 -28.58
C ARG A 170 1.19 1.68 -28.70
N VAL A 171 1.20 0.90 -27.61
CA VAL A 171 0.69 -0.49 -27.58
C VAL A 171 -0.81 -0.52 -27.87
N ILE A 172 -1.58 0.41 -27.27
CA ILE A 172 -3.01 0.56 -27.55
C ILE A 172 -3.24 1.00 -28.99
N GLN A 173 -2.42 1.93 -29.50
CA GLN A 173 -2.54 2.40 -30.88
C GLN A 173 -2.21 1.29 -31.90
N GLU A 174 -1.21 0.46 -31.62
CA GLU A 174 -0.86 -0.71 -32.43
C GLU A 174 -2.02 -1.73 -32.45
N ALA A 175 -2.60 -2.06 -31.30
CA ALA A 175 -3.78 -2.94 -31.21
C ALA A 175 -4.97 -2.42 -32.01
N GLN A 176 -5.22 -1.10 -31.98
CA GLN A 176 -6.26 -0.44 -32.77
C GLN A 176 -5.94 -0.48 -34.27
N ASN A 177 -4.70 -0.20 -34.66
CA ASN A 177 -4.24 -0.25 -36.05
C ASN A 177 -4.38 -1.67 -36.62
N ILE A 178 -4.01 -2.70 -35.84
CA ILE A 178 -4.19 -4.12 -36.18
C ILE A 178 -5.67 -4.44 -36.39
N ALA A 179 -6.55 -4.07 -35.46
CA ALA A 179 -7.99 -4.32 -35.60
C ALA A 179 -8.57 -3.71 -36.89
N ILE A 180 -8.15 -2.49 -37.25
CA ILE A 180 -8.54 -1.82 -38.50
C ILE A 180 -8.01 -2.56 -39.73
N GLN A 181 -6.75 -3.02 -39.72
CA GLN A 181 -6.16 -3.79 -40.83
C GLN A 181 -6.85 -5.14 -41.03
N ASN A 182 -7.22 -5.81 -39.96
CA ASN A 182 -7.94 -7.10 -39.99
C ASN A 182 -9.36 -6.91 -40.56
N THR A 183 -10.07 -5.84 -40.16
CA THR A 183 -11.36 -5.46 -40.77
C THR A 183 -11.25 -5.09 -42.25
N GLN A 184 -10.07 -4.65 -42.72
CA GLN A 184 -9.77 -4.41 -44.14
C GLN A 184 -9.29 -5.66 -44.90
N GLY A 185 -9.28 -6.85 -44.28
CA GLY A 185 -8.82 -8.10 -44.89
C GLY A 185 -7.32 -8.13 -45.23
N LYS A 186 -6.52 -7.27 -44.60
CA LYS A 186 -5.08 -7.10 -44.92
C LYS A 186 -4.15 -8.02 -44.13
N ASN A 187 -4.65 -8.67 -43.08
CA ASN A 187 -3.87 -9.59 -42.26
C ASN A 187 -4.74 -10.77 -41.79
N ASN A 188 -4.27 -11.99 -42.04
CA ASN A 188 -4.95 -13.24 -41.71
C ASN A 188 -4.37 -13.92 -40.45
N GLN A 189 -3.52 -13.24 -39.68
CA GLN A 189 -2.93 -13.79 -38.47
C GLN A 189 -3.96 -13.96 -37.34
N GLN A 190 -4.10 -15.20 -36.87
CA GLN A 190 -4.83 -15.54 -35.65
C GLN A 190 -3.89 -15.42 -34.44
N ASN A 191 -4.38 -14.89 -33.32
CA ASN A 191 -3.65 -14.68 -32.06
C ASN A 191 -2.40 -13.78 -32.19
N ILE A 192 -2.61 -12.49 -32.44
CA ILE A 192 -1.54 -11.49 -32.55
C ILE A 192 -1.03 -11.09 -31.15
N LEU A 193 0.28 -11.05 -30.97
CA LEU A 193 0.97 -10.64 -29.74
C LEU A 193 1.74 -9.34 -29.96
N ILE A 194 1.49 -8.34 -29.12
CA ILE A 194 2.22 -7.07 -29.11
C ILE A 194 3.15 -7.06 -27.89
N PRO A 195 4.49 -7.03 -28.06
CA PRO A 195 5.43 -7.02 -26.95
C PRO A 195 5.43 -5.67 -26.23
N VAL A 196 5.41 -5.68 -24.89
CA VAL A 196 5.35 -4.47 -24.06
C VAL A 196 6.60 -4.34 -23.21
N ASN A 197 7.36 -3.28 -23.46
CA ASN A 197 8.52 -2.87 -22.67
C ASN A 197 8.21 -1.56 -21.91
N TYR A 198 8.53 -1.52 -20.61
CA TYR A 198 8.21 -0.39 -19.74
C TYR A 198 8.96 0.87 -20.16
N SER A 199 8.21 1.88 -20.63
CA SER A 199 8.78 3.00 -21.38
C SER A 199 8.19 4.36 -21.03
N ALA A 200 7.55 4.48 -19.86
CA ALA A 200 7.38 5.76 -19.17
C ALA A 200 8.76 6.41 -18.91
N LEU A 201 8.89 7.74 -19.05
CA LEU A 201 10.17 8.43 -18.80
C LEU A 201 10.40 8.63 -17.30
N LEU A 202 11.47 8.03 -16.78
CA LEU A 202 11.89 8.07 -15.38
C LEU A 202 13.33 8.60 -15.25
N SER A 203 13.77 8.92 -14.04
CA SER A 203 15.20 9.09 -13.76
C SER A 203 15.91 7.73 -13.76
N HIS A 204 17.25 7.72 -13.93
CA HIS A 204 18.01 6.47 -14.10
C HIS A 204 17.79 5.46 -12.96
N ASP A 205 17.83 5.91 -11.70
CA ASP A 205 17.56 5.10 -10.51
C ASP A 205 16.17 4.42 -10.61
N GLU A 206 15.14 5.22 -10.92
CA GLU A 206 13.74 4.78 -10.91
C GLU A 206 13.40 3.89 -12.12
N GLN A 207 14.09 4.06 -13.26
CA GLN A 207 13.94 3.19 -14.43
C GLN A 207 14.31 1.73 -14.11
N GLN A 208 15.29 1.50 -13.22
CA GLN A 208 15.66 0.15 -12.79
C GLN A 208 14.55 -0.57 -12.01
N LEU A 209 13.60 0.18 -11.44
CA LEU A 209 12.46 -0.31 -10.65
C LEU A 209 11.17 -0.48 -11.46
N SER A 210 11.21 -0.17 -12.76
CA SER A 210 10.06 -0.23 -13.68
C SER A 210 9.33 -1.59 -13.63
N TYR A 211 10.06 -2.70 -13.49
CA TYR A 211 9.51 -4.04 -13.35
C TYR A 211 8.57 -4.24 -12.13
N PHE A 212 8.68 -3.37 -11.12
CA PHE A 212 7.85 -3.36 -9.91
C PHE A 212 6.83 -2.23 -9.97
N THR A 213 7.25 -1.00 -10.28
CA THR A 213 6.37 0.19 -10.24
C THR A 213 5.32 0.20 -11.35
N GLN A 214 5.65 -0.30 -12.54
CA GLN A 214 4.73 -0.38 -13.69
C GLN A 214 4.03 -1.74 -13.80
N ASP A 215 4.12 -2.62 -12.78
CA ASP A 215 3.44 -3.91 -12.81
C ASP A 215 1.92 -3.77 -12.71
N ILE A 216 1.23 -4.19 -13.77
CA ILE A 216 -0.24 -4.12 -13.90
C ILE A 216 -1.02 -4.82 -12.76
N GLY A 217 -0.42 -5.80 -12.08
CA GLY A 217 -1.02 -6.51 -10.95
C GLY A 217 -0.80 -5.79 -9.62
N LEU A 218 0.35 -5.16 -9.40
CA LEU A 218 0.55 -4.22 -8.29
C LEU A 218 -0.41 -3.02 -8.43
N ALA A 219 -0.57 -2.53 -9.65
CA ALA A 219 -1.50 -1.46 -10.01
C ALA A 219 -2.97 -1.87 -9.77
N ALA A 220 -3.37 -3.08 -10.20
CA ALA A 220 -4.70 -3.62 -9.92
C ALA A 220 -4.97 -3.86 -8.42
N TYR A 221 -3.99 -4.40 -7.68
CA TYR A 221 -4.06 -4.53 -6.23
C TYR A 221 -4.28 -3.16 -5.56
N TYR A 222 -3.49 -2.16 -5.95
CA TYR A 222 -3.59 -0.84 -5.35
C TYR A 222 -4.89 -0.10 -5.71
N ALA A 223 -5.47 -0.37 -6.89
CA ALA A 223 -6.80 0.10 -7.26
C ALA A 223 -7.86 -0.36 -6.24
N GLN A 224 -7.80 -1.63 -5.81
CA GLN A 224 -8.73 -2.19 -4.83
C GLN A 224 -8.47 -1.62 -3.43
N VAL A 225 -7.20 -1.55 -3.00
CA VAL A 225 -6.82 -0.93 -1.70
C VAL A 225 -7.29 0.52 -1.63
N ASN A 226 -7.25 1.27 -2.74
CA ASN A 226 -7.81 2.62 -2.85
C ASN A 226 -9.35 2.62 -2.80
N LEU A 227 -10.01 1.71 -3.53
CA LEU A 227 -11.47 1.58 -3.58
C LEU A 227 -12.08 1.33 -2.19
N ALA A 228 -11.47 0.45 -1.40
CA ALA A 228 -11.92 0.06 -0.07
C ALA A 228 -12.06 1.24 0.92
N GLY A 229 -11.24 2.29 0.78
CA GLY A 229 -11.38 3.53 1.58
C GLY A 229 -12.66 4.32 1.26
N TYR A 230 -13.17 4.22 0.03
CA TYR A 230 -14.40 4.90 -0.41
C TYR A 230 -15.67 4.05 -0.26
N ILE A 231 -15.56 2.73 -0.15
CA ILE A 231 -16.66 1.84 0.23
C ILE A 231 -17.17 2.26 1.63
N GLN A 232 -18.49 2.39 1.77
CA GLN A 232 -19.15 2.67 3.07
C GLN A 232 -20.22 1.61 3.34
N GLU A 233 -20.08 0.86 4.43
CA GLU A 233 -21.03 -0.18 4.82
C GLU A 233 -22.35 0.41 5.38
N GLN A 234 -23.48 -0.28 5.19
CA GLN A 234 -24.81 0.15 5.64
C GLN A 234 -25.07 -0.02 7.16
N ASN A 235 -24.03 0.09 7.99
CA ASN A 235 -24.17 0.14 9.46
C ASN A 235 -24.77 1.47 9.96
N GLN A 236 -25.02 2.44 9.08
CA GLN A 236 -26.03 3.47 9.32
C GLN A 236 -27.43 2.87 9.23
N GLN A 237 -27.91 2.34 10.36
CA GLN A 237 -29.35 2.20 10.60
C GLN A 237 -30.05 3.53 10.28
N GLN A 238 -31.28 3.48 9.76
CA GLN A 238 -32.03 4.68 9.38
C GLN A 238 -32.43 5.49 10.63
N GLN A 239 -31.55 6.38 11.09
CA GLN A 239 -31.89 7.41 12.07
C GLN A 239 -32.75 8.48 11.38
N GLN A 240 -34.06 8.23 11.33
CA GLN A 240 -35.07 9.11 10.72
C GLN A 240 -35.35 10.38 11.56
N GLN A 241 -34.53 10.68 12.58
CA GLN A 241 -34.59 11.90 13.39
C GLN A 241 -33.20 12.50 13.59
N PRO A 242 -33.06 13.83 13.64
CA PRO A 242 -31.81 14.49 13.97
C PRO A 242 -31.42 14.22 15.42
N LEU A 243 -30.20 13.71 15.63
CA LEU A 243 -29.64 13.45 16.96
C LEU A 243 -29.49 14.75 17.76
N THR A 244 -29.79 14.71 19.05
CA THR A 244 -29.39 15.78 19.97
C THR A 244 -27.86 15.84 20.09
N GLN A 245 -27.32 16.99 20.52
CA GLN A 245 -25.87 17.19 20.64
C GLN A 245 -25.19 16.14 21.54
N GLN A 246 -25.84 15.75 22.64
CA GLN A 246 -25.35 14.70 23.54
C GLN A 246 -25.42 13.31 22.90
N GLN A 247 -26.49 12.97 22.19
CA GLN A 247 -26.59 11.69 21.47
C GLN A 247 -25.57 11.60 20.32
N TYR A 248 -25.27 12.70 19.63
CA TYR A 248 -24.25 12.74 18.59
C TYR A 248 -22.83 12.58 19.16
N GLN A 249 -22.54 13.21 20.31
CA GLN A 249 -21.31 12.95 21.07
C GLN A 249 -21.22 11.48 21.50
N GLN A 250 -22.29 10.93 22.07
CA GLN A 250 -22.37 9.51 22.42
C GLN A 250 -22.27 8.57 21.21
N GLN A 251 -22.64 8.98 20.00
CA GLN A 251 -22.49 8.18 18.80
C GLN A 251 -21.07 8.21 18.23
N ILE A 252 -20.40 9.38 18.16
CA ILE A 252 -18.99 9.44 17.72
C ILE A 252 -18.08 8.76 18.72
N VAL A 253 -18.21 9.07 20.01
CA VAL A 253 -17.43 8.43 21.07
C VAL A 253 -17.82 6.95 21.17
N GLY A 254 -19.11 6.62 21.09
CA GLY A 254 -19.62 5.26 21.08
C GLY A 254 -19.17 4.41 19.89
N LYS A 255 -18.96 4.97 18.69
CA LYS A 255 -18.37 4.24 17.54
C LYS A 255 -17.05 3.56 17.92
N TYR A 256 -16.24 4.22 18.75
CA TYR A 256 -14.93 3.71 19.17
C TYR A 256 -14.93 3.09 20.59
N LEU A 257 -15.88 3.46 21.47
CA LEU A 257 -16.00 2.86 22.81
C LEU A 257 -16.93 1.62 22.89
N GLN A 258 -17.99 1.51 22.09
CA GLN A 258 -18.89 0.34 22.15
C GLN A 258 -18.21 -0.96 21.71
N GLN A 259 -17.13 -0.87 20.92
CA GLN A 259 -16.23 -2.00 20.64
C GLN A 259 -15.51 -2.55 21.89
N GLN A 260 -15.56 -1.85 23.03
CA GLN A 260 -15.05 -2.31 24.33
C GLN A 260 -16.17 -2.88 25.24
N ALA A 261 -17.45 -2.76 24.86
CA ALA A 261 -18.60 -3.01 25.73
C ALA A 261 -19.35 -4.34 25.44
N GLY A 262 -19.00 -5.05 24.37
CA GLY A 262 -19.47 -6.42 24.11
C GLY A 262 -18.64 -7.43 24.90
N GLN A 263 -19.30 -8.43 25.53
CA GLN A 263 -18.61 -9.42 26.36
C GLN A 263 -18.10 -10.63 25.55
N GLN A 264 -16.98 -11.18 26.03
CA GLN A 264 -16.40 -12.51 25.75
C GLN A 264 -15.77 -12.79 24.36
N ASP A 265 -16.30 -12.33 23.23
CA ASP A 265 -15.66 -12.58 21.92
C ASP A 265 -14.55 -11.57 21.58
N GLN A 266 -13.39 -11.68 22.25
CA GLN A 266 -12.24 -10.79 22.08
C GLN A 266 -11.37 -11.07 20.83
N GLN A 267 -11.96 -11.17 19.64
CA GLN A 267 -11.24 -10.75 18.44
C GLN A 267 -11.21 -9.21 18.42
N ALA A 268 -10.08 -8.63 18.81
CA ALA A 268 -9.89 -7.17 18.75
C ALA A 268 -10.08 -6.70 17.30
N ASN A 269 -11.22 -6.05 17.00
CA ASN A 269 -11.62 -5.87 15.62
C ASN A 269 -10.75 -4.81 14.91
N ILE A 270 -9.80 -5.29 14.10
CA ILE A 270 -8.86 -4.49 13.33
C ILE A 270 -9.61 -3.78 12.21
N GLY A 271 -10.02 -2.54 12.50
CA GLY A 271 -10.75 -1.69 11.57
C GLY A 271 -9.91 -1.17 10.40
N ARG A 272 -10.63 -0.64 9.39
CA ARG A 272 -10.09 -0.12 8.13
C ARG A 272 -8.92 0.85 8.27
N GLY A 273 -8.91 1.74 9.26
CA GLY A 273 -7.81 2.69 9.46
C GLY A 273 -6.50 2.01 9.84
N ALA A 274 -6.55 1.02 10.73
CA ALA A 274 -5.37 0.23 11.11
C ALA A 274 -4.79 -0.54 9.91
N GLN A 275 -5.67 -1.09 9.07
CA GLN A 275 -5.29 -1.73 7.81
C GLN A 275 -4.69 -0.75 6.81
N TYR A 276 -5.27 0.45 6.64
CA TYR A 276 -4.73 1.47 5.74
C TYR A 276 -3.26 1.79 6.07
N LEU A 277 -2.93 1.97 7.34
CA LEU A 277 -1.55 2.24 7.78
C LEU A 277 -0.63 1.04 7.52
N TYR A 278 -1.04 -0.17 7.95
CA TYR A 278 -0.28 -1.40 7.74
C TYR A 278 -0.02 -1.68 6.24
N LEU A 279 -1.04 -1.63 5.39
CA LEU A 279 -0.94 -1.93 3.96
C LEU A 279 -0.02 -0.95 3.22
N HIS A 280 -0.04 0.33 3.56
CA HIS A 280 0.88 1.31 2.96
C HIS A 280 2.31 1.14 3.48
N GLN A 281 2.51 0.81 4.76
CA GLN A 281 3.84 0.47 5.29
C GLN A 281 4.42 -0.79 4.61
N GLN A 282 3.59 -1.82 4.44
CA GLN A 282 3.93 -3.07 3.77
C GLN A 282 4.26 -2.89 2.28
N LEU A 283 3.59 -1.96 1.59
CA LEU A 283 3.92 -1.59 0.21
C LEU A 283 5.22 -0.78 0.13
N LEU A 284 5.44 0.17 1.05
CA LEU A 284 6.63 1.02 1.10
C LEU A 284 7.89 0.19 1.40
N ALA A 285 7.80 -0.77 2.32
CA ALA A 285 8.87 -1.72 2.62
C ALA A 285 9.22 -2.62 1.42
N ARG A 286 8.23 -3.11 0.67
CA ARG A 286 8.46 -3.89 -0.58
C ARG A 286 9.15 -3.07 -1.65
N TYR A 287 8.84 -1.79 -1.75
CA TYR A 287 9.52 -0.87 -2.64
C TYR A 287 10.98 -0.64 -2.21
N GLU A 288 11.24 -0.29 -0.94
CA GLU A 288 12.62 -0.15 -0.41
C GLU A 288 13.46 -1.42 -0.57
N LEU A 289 12.88 -2.62 -0.36
CA LEU A 289 13.58 -3.88 -0.60
C LEU A 289 14.00 -4.06 -2.08
N ASN A 290 13.19 -3.60 -3.04
CA ASN A 290 13.55 -3.59 -4.46
C ASN A 290 14.53 -2.46 -4.81
N ARG A 291 14.52 -1.33 -4.10
CA ARG A 291 15.57 -0.29 -4.21
C ARG A 291 16.92 -0.87 -3.81
N LEU A 292 17.00 -1.44 -2.61
CA LEU A 292 18.23 -2.03 -2.08
C LEU A 292 18.74 -3.19 -2.94
N SER A 293 17.86 -4.01 -3.52
CA SER A 293 18.28 -5.15 -4.35
C SER A 293 18.85 -4.76 -5.72
N ASN A 294 18.48 -3.59 -6.26
CA ASN A 294 19.15 -2.98 -7.42
C ASN A 294 20.27 -2.00 -7.00
N GLY A 295 20.68 -1.99 -5.73
CA GLY A 295 21.80 -1.17 -5.22
C GLY A 295 21.48 0.31 -5.02
N LEU A 296 20.21 0.69 -5.03
CA LEU A 296 19.77 2.08 -4.90
C LEU A 296 19.66 2.50 -3.43
N GLY A 297 19.93 3.78 -3.17
CA GLY A 297 19.69 4.40 -1.86
C GLY A 297 18.19 4.56 -1.55
N PRO A 298 17.85 4.89 -0.29
CA PRO A 298 16.47 4.94 0.21
C PRO A 298 15.59 5.96 -0.51
N ILE A 299 14.28 5.91 -0.25
CA ILE A 299 13.31 6.87 -0.80
C ILE A 299 13.73 8.31 -0.46
N LYS A 300 13.97 9.11 -1.50
CA LYS A 300 14.28 10.54 -1.41
C LYS A 300 13.05 11.31 -0.89
N ASP A 301 13.26 12.28 0.00
CA ASP A 301 12.16 13.08 0.56
C ASP A 301 11.58 14.04 -0.48
N ILE A 302 10.26 14.23 -0.45
CA ILE A 302 9.53 15.09 -1.40
C ILE A 302 9.27 16.48 -0.84
N ASP A 303 9.69 17.51 -1.58
CA ASP A 303 9.34 18.90 -1.34
C ASP A 303 8.00 19.26 -2.03
N TYR A 304 7.22 20.18 -1.44
CA TYR A 304 5.91 20.59 -1.97
C TYR A 304 5.98 21.81 -2.91
N GLU A 305 7.10 22.52 -2.94
CA GLU A 305 7.36 23.69 -3.78
C GLU A 305 8.27 23.33 -4.97
N ASN A 306 9.27 22.47 -4.77
CA ASN A 306 10.29 22.09 -5.76
C ASN A 306 10.36 20.57 -5.98
N VAL A 307 9.55 20.04 -6.89
CA VAL A 307 9.48 18.60 -7.16
C VAL A 307 10.60 18.16 -8.11
N GLN A 308 11.62 17.52 -7.56
CA GLN A 308 12.79 17.00 -8.30
C GLN A 308 12.47 15.79 -9.20
N SER A 309 11.39 15.05 -8.91
CA SER A 309 11.15 13.69 -9.43
C SER A 309 10.44 13.66 -10.79
N LEU A 310 11.24 13.51 -11.86
CA LEU A 310 10.82 13.28 -13.25
C LEU A 310 9.88 12.06 -13.40
N TYR A 311 8.77 12.23 -14.11
CA TYR A 311 7.89 11.15 -14.55
C TYR A 311 7.07 11.58 -15.78
N GLN A 312 7.14 10.86 -16.90
CA GLN A 312 6.17 10.98 -18.00
C GLN A 312 5.48 9.63 -18.21
N PRO A 313 4.15 9.52 -18.08
CA PRO A 313 3.47 8.24 -18.04
C PRO A 313 3.35 7.53 -19.39
N HIS A 314 3.23 8.29 -20.50
CA HIS A 314 2.82 7.79 -21.83
C HIS A 314 1.51 6.98 -21.83
N LEU A 315 0.64 7.23 -20.84
CA LEU A 315 -0.71 6.65 -20.70
C LEU A 315 -1.76 7.62 -21.25
N ARG A 316 -2.93 7.12 -21.66
CA ARG A 316 -4.03 7.95 -22.17
C ARG A 316 -5.39 7.55 -21.64
N GLY A 317 -6.25 8.54 -21.38
CA GLY A 317 -7.62 8.33 -20.90
C GLY A 317 -8.55 7.77 -21.96
N LEU A 318 -9.80 7.47 -21.56
CA LEU A 318 -10.86 7.02 -22.48
C LEU A 318 -11.12 8.00 -23.64
N ASN A 319 -10.90 9.30 -23.40
CA ASN A 319 -11.03 10.38 -24.38
C ASN A 319 -9.80 10.59 -25.27
N GLY A 320 -8.75 9.77 -25.11
CA GLY A 320 -7.51 9.86 -25.87
C GLY A 320 -6.53 10.95 -25.40
N LEU A 321 -6.89 11.76 -24.39
CA LEU A 321 -5.95 12.72 -23.78
C LEU A 321 -4.86 11.98 -22.99
N GLU A 322 -3.62 12.43 -23.13
CA GLU A 322 -2.49 11.88 -22.36
C GLU A 322 -2.56 12.28 -20.89
N PHE A 323 -2.11 11.39 -20.02
CA PHE A 323 -2.05 11.66 -18.57
C PHE A 323 -0.96 12.70 -18.27
N ALA A 324 -1.28 13.63 -17.35
CA ALA A 324 -0.38 14.72 -17.00
C ALA A 324 0.97 14.19 -16.46
N GLY A 325 2.05 14.52 -17.18
CA GLY A 325 3.41 14.24 -16.78
C GLY A 325 4.05 15.38 -15.99
N ARG A 326 5.23 15.11 -15.42
CA ARG A 326 5.99 16.01 -14.55
C ARG A 326 7.45 16.07 -14.99
N PRO A 327 7.98 17.24 -15.36
CA PRO A 327 9.40 17.41 -15.70
C PRO A 327 10.27 17.28 -14.45
N GLN A 328 11.58 17.12 -14.64
CA GLN A 328 12.55 17.24 -13.56
C GLN A 328 12.56 18.70 -13.04
N ASN A 329 12.75 18.89 -11.73
CA ASN A 329 12.87 20.19 -11.07
C ASN A 329 11.64 21.13 -11.22
N LEU A 330 10.43 20.58 -11.20
CA LEU A 330 9.19 21.35 -11.31
C LEU A 330 8.99 22.30 -10.12
N GLN A 331 8.90 23.61 -10.40
CA GLN A 331 8.55 24.64 -9.41
C GLN A 331 7.03 24.84 -9.37
N LEU A 332 6.40 24.52 -8.23
CA LEU A 332 4.95 24.65 -8.02
C LEU A 332 4.54 25.96 -7.33
N GLN A 333 5.44 26.62 -6.60
CA GLN A 333 5.11 27.72 -5.69
C GLN A 333 4.36 28.89 -6.36
N SER A 334 4.81 29.32 -7.54
CA SER A 334 4.24 30.47 -8.28
C SER A 334 2.81 30.24 -8.78
N GLN A 335 2.38 28.99 -8.93
CA GLN A 335 1.07 28.62 -9.46
C GLN A 335 0.15 28.04 -8.37
N ARG A 336 0.69 27.29 -7.41
CA ARG A 336 -0.08 26.44 -6.48
C ARG A 336 -0.03 26.86 -5.01
N ASN A 337 0.45 28.07 -4.70
CA ASN A 337 0.67 28.55 -3.32
C ASN A 337 -0.50 28.23 -2.35
N GLN A 338 -1.76 28.48 -2.74
CA GLN A 338 -2.93 28.15 -1.90
C GLN A 338 -3.06 26.65 -1.60
N LEU A 339 -2.78 25.78 -2.57
CA LEU A 339 -2.83 24.32 -2.41
C LEU A 339 -1.64 23.80 -1.59
N ILE A 340 -0.46 24.40 -1.75
CA ILE A 340 0.74 24.13 -0.93
C ILE A 340 0.44 24.45 0.54
N GLN A 341 -0.07 25.66 0.83
CA GLN A 341 -0.47 26.08 2.17
C GLN A 341 -1.56 25.17 2.76
N TYR A 342 -2.53 24.72 1.95
CA TYR A 342 -3.56 23.79 2.38
C TYR A 342 -2.98 22.41 2.74
N VAL A 343 -2.12 21.84 1.89
CA VAL A 343 -1.43 20.55 2.15
C VAL A 343 -0.60 20.63 3.44
N ALA A 344 0.21 21.68 3.59
CA ALA A 344 1.00 21.90 4.81
C ALA A 344 0.12 22.09 6.05
N THR A 345 -1.07 22.71 5.92
CA THR A 345 -2.04 22.86 7.01
C THR A 345 -2.64 21.51 7.42
N LEU A 346 -2.98 20.63 6.48
CA LEU A 346 -3.47 19.28 6.80
C LEU A 346 -2.38 18.43 7.46
N GLU A 347 -1.16 18.46 6.92
CA GLU A 347 -0.01 17.73 7.45
C GLU A 347 0.33 18.21 8.88
N LYS A 348 0.29 19.52 9.13
CA LYS A 348 0.44 20.08 10.49
C LYS A 348 -0.66 19.59 11.42
N ARG A 349 -1.95 19.67 11.04
CA ARG A 349 -3.06 19.24 11.91
C ARG A 349 -2.95 17.77 12.33
N LEU A 350 -2.41 16.92 11.46
CA LEU A 350 -2.15 15.51 11.78
C LEU A 350 -1.00 15.37 12.78
N ARG A 351 0.13 16.08 12.59
CA ARG A 351 1.22 16.15 13.58
C ARG A 351 0.73 16.67 14.94
N ASP A 352 0.07 17.83 14.97
CA ASP A 352 -0.48 18.44 16.19
C ASP A 352 -1.37 17.45 16.98
N ALA A 353 -2.11 16.57 16.31
CA ALA A 353 -2.95 15.55 16.93
C ALA A 353 -2.19 14.29 17.41
N ILE A 354 -1.11 13.91 16.73
CA ILE A 354 -0.20 12.84 17.15
C ILE A 354 0.60 13.29 18.37
N ASP A 355 1.25 14.45 18.31
CA ASP A 355 2.13 14.99 19.35
C ASP A 355 1.37 15.31 20.65
N SER A 356 0.12 15.78 20.54
CA SER A 356 -0.76 15.94 21.70
C SER A 356 -1.46 14.65 22.14
N GLY A 357 -1.38 13.58 21.34
CA GLY A 357 -2.14 12.34 21.53
C GLY A 357 -3.67 12.49 21.51
N ASN A 358 -4.19 13.59 20.95
CA ASN A 358 -5.59 14.01 21.09
C ASN A 358 -6.22 14.46 19.76
N VAL A 359 -7.37 13.88 19.44
CA VAL A 359 -8.14 14.15 18.21
C VAL A 359 -9.31 15.09 18.49
N ILE A 360 -9.43 16.15 17.71
CA ILE A 360 -10.48 17.17 17.86
C ILE A 360 -11.75 16.72 17.12
N THR A 361 -12.79 16.34 17.85
CA THR A 361 -14.13 16.05 17.30
C THR A 361 -14.79 17.32 16.72
N PRO A 362 -15.84 17.19 15.88
CA PRO A 362 -16.57 18.35 15.35
C PRO A 362 -17.23 19.24 16.43
N GLN A 363 -17.35 18.75 17.66
CA GLN A 363 -17.88 19.45 18.84
C GLN A 363 -16.80 20.13 19.69
N GLY A 364 -15.51 20.01 19.33
CA GLY A 364 -14.39 20.54 20.13
C GLY A 364 -14.01 19.68 21.34
N VAL A 365 -14.59 18.48 21.49
CA VAL A 365 -14.19 17.49 22.50
C VAL A 365 -12.98 16.70 21.99
N PHE A 366 -12.04 16.37 22.87
CA PHE A 366 -10.86 15.56 22.55
C PHE A 366 -11.14 14.06 22.67
N LEU A 367 -10.53 13.26 21.79
CA LEU A 367 -10.53 11.79 21.80
C LEU A 367 -9.08 11.30 21.80
N SER A 368 -8.71 10.45 22.76
CA SER A 368 -7.33 9.96 22.92
C SER A 368 -6.87 9.08 21.74
N LEU A 369 -5.60 9.20 21.35
CA LEU A 369 -4.90 8.21 20.53
C LEU A 369 -4.21 7.12 21.39
N TYR A 370 -3.97 7.38 22.67
CA TYR A 370 -3.42 6.40 23.62
C TYR A 370 -4.54 5.47 24.15
N GLN A 371 -5.03 4.60 23.26
CA GLN A 371 -6.02 3.55 23.54
C GLN A 371 -5.96 2.45 22.46
N PRO A 372 -6.52 1.25 22.66
CA PRO A 372 -6.46 0.15 21.66
C PRO A 372 -6.98 0.54 20.26
N GLN A 373 -8.02 1.38 20.19
CA GLN A 373 -8.57 1.90 18.94
C GLN A 373 -7.72 3.01 18.28
N GLY A 374 -6.66 3.50 18.95
CA GLY A 374 -5.87 4.66 18.54
C GLY A 374 -5.26 4.57 17.14
N MET A 375 -4.69 3.41 16.80
CA MET A 375 -4.12 3.16 15.47
C MET A 375 -5.19 3.17 14.37
N ASN A 376 -6.39 2.68 14.66
CA ASN A 376 -7.51 2.74 13.73
C ASN A 376 -8.06 4.17 13.57
N ILE A 377 -8.16 4.93 14.66
CA ILE A 377 -8.55 6.35 14.62
C ILE A 377 -7.53 7.15 13.78
N LEU A 378 -6.23 6.96 14.01
CA LEU A 378 -5.18 7.63 13.25
C LEU A 378 -5.25 7.31 11.75
N GLY A 379 -5.50 6.05 11.40
CA GLY A 379 -5.70 5.64 10.00
C GLY A 379 -6.95 6.26 9.37
N ASP A 380 -8.08 6.27 10.07
CA ASP A 380 -9.32 6.96 9.65
C ASP A 380 -9.07 8.46 9.39
N LEU A 381 -8.20 9.11 10.18
CA LEU A 381 -7.80 10.52 10.00
C LEU A 381 -6.88 10.73 8.79
N ILE A 382 -5.83 9.90 8.64
CA ILE A 382 -4.81 10.05 7.59
C ILE A 382 -5.36 9.66 6.21
N GLU A 383 -6.17 8.60 6.12
CA GLU A 383 -6.88 8.25 4.88
C GLU A 383 -7.81 9.41 4.47
N GLY A 384 -8.45 10.05 5.46
CA GLY A 384 -9.26 11.27 5.29
C GLY A 384 -10.57 11.03 4.53
N THR A 385 -11.07 9.80 4.59
CA THR A 385 -12.35 9.39 3.99
C THR A 385 -13.51 9.72 4.92
N GLY A 386 -14.74 9.36 4.52
CA GLY A 386 -15.94 9.53 5.35
C GLY A 386 -15.94 8.72 6.66
N ARG A 387 -14.88 7.96 6.97
CA ARG A 387 -14.68 7.27 8.26
C ARG A 387 -14.06 8.18 9.33
N SER A 388 -13.30 9.21 8.92
CA SER A 388 -12.60 10.18 9.77
C SER A 388 -13.47 10.77 10.87
N VAL A 389 -12.90 10.98 12.07
CA VAL A 389 -13.59 11.59 13.21
C VAL A 389 -14.04 13.03 12.92
N ASN A 390 -13.26 13.78 12.14
CA ASN A 390 -13.56 15.17 11.79
C ASN A 390 -12.98 15.52 10.39
N PRO A 391 -13.60 15.02 9.30
CA PRO A 391 -13.08 15.20 7.94
C PRO A 391 -13.09 16.65 7.47
N ARG A 392 -13.86 17.54 8.12
CA ARG A 392 -13.84 18.98 7.86
C ARG A 392 -12.56 19.65 8.40
N TYR A 393 -11.98 19.13 9.48
CA TYR A 393 -10.77 19.68 10.10
C TYR A 393 -9.51 19.00 9.58
N TYR A 394 -9.46 17.67 9.56
CA TYR A 394 -8.28 16.89 9.14
C TYR A 394 -8.19 16.70 7.62
N GLY A 395 -9.29 16.89 6.88
CA GLY A 395 -9.32 16.78 5.42
C GLY A 395 -8.94 15.39 4.92
N SER A 396 -8.19 15.35 3.82
CA SER A 396 -7.45 14.15 3.38
C SER A 396 -6.10 14.62 2.82
N LEU A 397 -5.04 14.39 3.58
CA LEU A 397 -3.67 14.79 3.21
C LEU A 397 -3.28 14.14 1.88
N GLN A 398 -3.52 12.83 1.74
CA GLN A 398 -3.20 12.10 0.51
C GLN A 398 -3.91 12.66 -0.73
N ALA A 399 -5.20 13.00 -0.66
CA ALA A 399 -5.93 13.51 -1.82
C ALA A 399 -5.46 14.93 -2.22
N ALA A 400 -5.19 15.80 -1.25
CA ALA A 400 -4.67 17.14 -1.51
C ALA A 400 -3.24 17.12 -2.07
N ALA A 401 -2.36 16.30 -1.49
CA ALA A 401 -0.97 16.17 -1.92
C ALA A 401 -0.82 15.48 -3.28
N ARG A 402 -1.64 14.46 -3.59
CA ARG A 402 -1.69 13.85 -4.93
C ARG A 402 -2.06 14.86 -6.01
N LYS A 403 -3.10 15.69 -5.78
CA LYS A 403 -3.49 16.76 -6.71
C LYS A 403 -2.36 17.80 -6.90
N LEU A 404 -1.66 18.17 -5.83
CA LEU A 404 -0.55 19.12 -5.88
C LEU A 404 0.65 18.57 -6.69
N LEU A 405 1.11 17.37 -6.34
CA LEU A 405 2.34 16.77 -6.83
C LEU A 405 2.18 16.10 -8.22
N GLY A 406 0.94 15.85 -8.63
CA GLY A 406 0.60 15.22 -9.90
C GLY A 406 0.79 16.11 -11.13
N ASN A 407 0.92 17.44 -10.96
CA ASN A 407 1.07 18.40 -12.06
C ASN A 407 -0.08 18.43 -13.10
N ALA A 408 -1.27 17.92 -12.74
CA ALA A 408 -2.47 18.02 -13.58
C ALA A 408 -2.86 19.49 -13.84
N PRO A 409 -3.25 19.87 -15.08
CA PRO A 409 -3.50 21.27 -15.44
C PRO A 409 -4.64 21.90 -14.63
N GLU A 410 -4.61 23.22 -14.51
CA GLU A 410 -5.74 23.98 -13.97
C GLU A 410 -6.77 24.27 -15.06
N VAL A 411 -8.04 24.15 -14.71
CA VAL A 411 -9.21 24.34 -15.57
C VAL A 411 -10.30 25.04 -14.78
N GLU A 412 -11.08 25.89 -15.43
CA GLU A 412 -12.21 26.58 -14.78
C GLU A 412 -13.41 25.63 -14.59
N ASN A 413 -13.66 24.78 -15.60
CA ASN A 413 -14.71 23.76 -15.59
C ASN A 413 -14.17 22.42 -15.08
N ILE A 414 -14.83 21.85 -14.07
CA ILE A 414 -14.42 20.58 -13.43
C ILE A 414 -14.50 19.35 -14.35
N TRP A 415 -15.23 19.42 -15.48
CA TRP A 415 -15.36 18.32 -16.43
C TRP A 415 -14.20 18.25 -17.44
N ASP A 416 -13.47 19.35 -17.64
CA ASP A 416 -12.30 19.40 -18.53
C ASP A 416 -11.00 18.93 -17.83
N TYR A 417 -11.10 18.58 -16.54
CA TYR A 417 -9.94 18.21 -15.72
C TYR A 417 -9.41 16.82 -16.09
N THR A 418 -8.22 16.79 -16.68
CA THR A 418 -7.47 15.54 -16.89
C THR A 418 -6.56 15.28 -15.69
N PRO A 419 -6.82 14.26 -14.85
CA PRO A 419 -5.96 13.90 -13.74
C PRO A 419 -4.59 13.39 -14.19
N SER A 420 -3.65 13.47 -13.27
CA SER A 420 -2.37 12.76 -13.31
C SER A 420 -2.50 11.30 -12.85
N SER A 421 -1.53 10.44 -13.19
CA SER A 421 -1.49 9.05 -12.69
C SER A 421 -1.58 8.99 -11.15
N LEU A 422 -0.96 9.95 -10.46
CA LEU A 422 -0.89 10.01 -9.00
C LEU A 422 -2.26 10.17 -8.32
N GLU A 423 -3.30 10.59 -9.06
CA GLU A 423 -4.68 10.78 -8.55
C GLU A 423 -5.60 9.57 -8.79
N LEU A 424 -5.16 8.62 -9.61
CA LEU A 424 -5.91 7.44 -10.03
C LEU A 424 -5.39 6.20 -9.31
N GLY A 425 -6.28 5.45 -8.65
CA GLY A 425 -5.90 4.31 -7.81
C GLY A 425 -5.28 3.17 -8.62
N GLU A 426 -5.71 3.06 -9.87
CA GLU A 426 -5.29 2.06 -10.85
C GLU A 426 -3.89 2.29 -11.45
N VAL A 427 -3.26 3.45 -11.25
CA VAL A 427 -1.94 3.76 -11.85
C VAL A 427 -0.99 4.55 -10.95
N ALA A 428 -1.42 5.01 -9.77
CA ALA A 428 -0.58 5.85 -8.91
C ALA A 428 0.76 5.21 -8.52
N VAL A 429 0.83 3.88 -8.41
CA VAL A 429 2.07 3.15 -8.10
C VAL A 429 3.14 3.22 -9.22
N HIS A 430 2.77 3.68 -10.43
CA HIS A 430 3.72 3.89 -11.53
C HIS A 430 4.58 5.15 -11.35
N ASP A 431 4.16 6.12 -10.52
CA ASP A 431 4.86 7.39 -10.30
C ASP A 431 5.80 7.30 -9.07
N PRO A 432 7.12 7.55 -9.19
CA PRO A 432 8.04 7.58 -8.04
C PRO A 432 7.59 8.49 -6.88
N VAL A 433 6.87 9.58 -7.17
CA VAL A 433 6.37 10.52 -6.15
C VAL A 433 5.25 9.92 -5.30
N PHE A 434 4.59 8.84 -5.75
CA PHE A 434 3.74 8.03 -4.87
C PHE A 434 4.52 7.56 -3.64
N TYR A 435 5.66 6.90 -3.84
CA TYR A 435 6.45 6.35 -2.75
C TYR A 435 7.08 7.45 -1.88
N GLN A 436 7.48 8.57 -2.47
CA GLN A 436 8.01 9.72 -1.73
C GLN A 436 6.93 10.42 -0.89
N LEU A 437 5.70 10.52 -1.40
CA LEU A 437 4.54 10.99 -0.64
C LEU A 437 4.17 10.01 0.47
N TYR A 438 4.09 8.70 0.18
CA TYR A 438 3.76 7.71 1.20
C TYR A 438 4.85 7.53 2.24
N LYS A 439 6.12 7.84 1.95
CA LYS A 439 7.16 8.02 2.99
C LYS A 439 6.75 9.14 3.97
N LYS A 440 6.41 10.33 3.50
CA LYS A 440 5.91 11.42 4.38
C LYS A 440 4.66 11.02 5.17
N VAL A 441 3.73 10.30 4.55
CA VAL A 441 2.50 9.82 5.22
C VAL A 441 2.81 8.74 6.27
N MET A 442 3.74 7.83 6.01
CA MET A 442 4.16 6.81 6.97
C MET A 442 5.07 7.37 8.08
N ASN A 443 5.79 8.47 7.85
CA ASN A 443 6.51 9.18 8.92
C ASN A 443 5.55 9.66 10.03
N LEU A 444 4.30 10.06 9.69
CA LEU A 444 3.26 10.38 10.68
C LEU A 444 2.84 9.15 11.49
N TYR A 445 2.76 7.98 10.85
CA TYR A 445 2.48 6.73 11.54
C TYR A 445 3.65 6.33 12.45
N GLN A 446 4.89 6.42 11.97
CA GLN A 446 6.09 6.16 12.75
C GLN A 446 6.23 7.10 13.96
N GLN A 447 5.87 8.38 13.81
CA GLN A 447 5.83 9.35 14.91
C GLN A 447 4.84 8.93 16.01
N TYR A 448 3.66 8.41 15.63
CA TYR A 448 2.71 7.81 16.57
C TYR A 448 3.23 6.49 17.18
N GLN A 449 3.86 5.61 16.39
CA GLN A 449 4.46 4.38 16.93
C GLN A 449 5.53 4.71 17.99
N GLN A 450 6.34 5.76 17.76
CA GLN A 450 7.36 6.24 18.69
C GLN A 450 6.82 6.85 20.00
N SER A 451 5.53 7.22 20.06
CA SER A 451 4.89 7.67 21.31
C SER A 451 4.12 6.56 22.05
N LEU A 452 4.07 5.34 21.51
CA LEU A 452 3.54 4.17 22.20
C LEU A 452 4.58 3.51 23.13
N PRO A 453 4.14 2.83 24.21
CA PRO A 453 5.03 2.02 25.04
C PRO A 453 5.80 0.96 24.24
N VAL A 454 7.12 0.99 24.46
CA VAL A 454 8.15 0.11 23.89
C VAL A 454 7.91 -1.33 24.36
N TYR A 455 7.78 -2.29 23.43
CA TYR A 455 7.67 -3.69 23.80
C TYR A 455 8.95 -4.17 24.50
N GLN A 456 8.75 -4.88 25.60
CA GLN A 456 9.79 -5.49 26.43
C GLN A 456 9.84 -7.01 26.22
N TYR A 457 10.88 -7.65 26.76
CA TYR A 457 11.07 -9.11 26.72
C TYR A 457 9.83 -9.87 27.24
N ASN A 458 9.19 -9.38 28.30
CA ASN A 458 8.00 -9.99 28.90
C ASN A 458 6.71 -9.79 28.10
N ASP A 459 6.63 -8.80 27.20
CA ASP A 459 5.49 -8.61 26.30
C ASP A 459 5.52 -9.59 25.11
N LEU A 460 6.72 -10.03 24.73
CA LEU A 460 6.96 -10.85 23.54
C LEU A 460 7.22 -12.34 23.83
N ILE A 461 7.57 -12.70 25.07
CA ILE A 461 7.85 -14.10 25.43
C ILE A 461 6.57 -14.96 25.42
N LEU A 462 6.68 -16.13 24.78
CA LEU A 462 5.74 -17.24 24.93
C LEU A 462 6.39 -18.30 25.84
N PRO A 463 6.01 -18.40 27.13
CA PRO A 463 6.68 -19.27 28.09
C PRO A 463 6.71 -20.74 27.65
N GLY A 464 7.87 -21.38 27.84
CA GLY A 464 8.10 -22.77 27.49
C GLY A 464 8.23 -23.08 25.99
N VAL A 465 8.18 -22.08 25.10
CA VAL A 465 8.33 -22.27 23.64
C VAL A 465 9.65 -21.70 23.15
N THR A 466 10.45 -22.54 22.48
CA THR A 466 11.78 -22.18 21.95
C THR A 466 11.92 -22.59 20.49
N ILE A 467 12.21 -21.63 19.60
CA ILE A 467 12.61 -21.93 18.22
C ILE A 467 14.09 -22.36 18.23
N GLN A 468 14.36 -23.63 17.92
CA GLN A 468 15.72 -24.16 17.88
C GLN A 468 16.47 -23.77 16.59
N ASN A 469 15.76 -23.81 15.44
CA ASN A 469 16.31 -23.44 14.14
C ASN A 469 15.17 -23.12 13.14
N VAL A 470 15.49 -22.29 12.15
CA VAL A 470 14.68 -22.03 10.97
C VAL A 470 15.53 -22.33 9.74
N ASP A 471 15.16 -23.31 8.92
CA ASP A 471 15.80 -23.56 7.62
C ASP A 471 14.87 -23.12 6.49
N VAL A 472 15.44 -22.56 5.42
CA VAL A 472 14.70 -22.03 4.27
C VAL A 472 15.32 -22.61 3.00
N SER A 473 14.50 -23.05 2.04
CA SER A 473 14.98 -23.47 0.72
C SER A 473 15.54 -22.28 -0.06
N GLN A 474 16.27 -22.55 -1.15
CA GLN A 474 16.81 -21.47 -1.99
C GLN A 474 15.67 -20.56 -2.49
N LEU A 475 15.81 -19.25 -2.27
CA LEU A 475 14.87 -18.24 -2.74
C LEU A 475 15.30 -17.80 -4.14
N VAL A 476 14.49 -18.04 -5.16
CA VAL A 476 14.84 -17.78 -6.57
C VAL A 476 13.76 -16.95 -7.25
N THR A 477 14.15 -15.77 -7.74
CA THR A 477 13.32 -14.90 -8.58
C THR A 477 13.66 -15.03 -10.05
N LEU A 478 12.72 -14.70 -10.94
CA LEU A 478 12.87 -14.73 -12.39
C LEU A 478 11.85 -13.78 -13.05
N PHE A 479 11.93 -13.62 -14.37
CA PHE A 479 10.88 -12.98 -15.17
C PHE A 479 10.10 -14.02 -15.99
N THR A 480 8.78 -14.06 -15.84
CA THR A 480 7.89 -14.96 -16.58
C THR A 480 6.96 -14.22 -17.53
N ASP A 481 6.44 -14.94 -18.53
CA ASP A 481 5.63 -14.40 -19.62
C ASP A 481 4.15 -14.31 -19.24
N PHE A 482 3.57 -13.12 -19.42
CA PHE A 482 2.19 -12.80 -19.09
C PHE A 482 1.47 -12.18 -20.30
N TYR A 483 0.15 -12.37 -20.38
CA TYR A 483 -0.67 -11.90 -21.51
C TYR A 483 -1.94 -11.19 -21.03
N VAL A 484 -2.28 -10.08 -21.67
CA VAL A 484 -3.49 -9.29 -21.41
C VAL A 484 -4.36 -9.27 -22.68
N ASP A 485 -5.65 -9.56 -22.56
CA ASP A 485 -6.59 -9.48 -23.69
C ASP A 485 -6.94 -8.01 -24.00
N LEU A 486 -6.75 -7.57 -25.26
CA LEU A 486 -6.97 -6.18 -25.67
C LEU A 486 -8.36 -5.94 -26.31
N ASP A 487 -9.30 -6.87 -26.13
CA ASP A 487 -10.62 -6.87 -26.77
C ASP A 487 -11.48 -5.65 -26.38
N ALA A 488 -11.17 -4.95 -25.27
CA ALA A 488 -11.80 -3.70 -24.87
C ALA A 488 -11.41 -2.49 -25.75
N VAL A 489 -10.26 -2.52 -26.44
CA VAL A 489 -9.77 -1.41 -27.29
C VAL A 489 -9.76 -1.74 -28.79
N THR A 490 -9.98 -3.00 -29.17
CA THR A 490 -10.22 -3.39 -30.57
C THR A 490 -11.68 -3.16 -30.98
N GLY A 491 -11.92 -2.95 -32.29
CA GLY A 491 -13.25 -2.64 -32.83
C GLY A 491 -14.26 -3.79 -32.72
N HIS A 492 -15.53 -3.50 -32.99
CA HIS A 492 -16.54 -4.53 -33.28
C HIS A 492 -16.59 -4.80 -34.79
N GLN A 493 -16.56 -6.07 -35.19
CA GLN A 493 -17.26 -6.46 -36.41
C GLN A 493 -18.77 -6.43 -36.14
N SER A 494 -19.55 -5.95 -37.10
CA SER A 494 -21.00 -5.89 -37.00
C SER A 494 -21.62 -7.29 -37.12
N GLN A 495 -22.74 -7.52 -36.43
CA GLN A 495 -23.37 -8.84 -36.31
C GLN A 495 -23.89 -9.45 -37.64
N GLN A 496 -23.81 -8.73 -38.76
CA GLN A 496 -24.21 -9.23 -40.08
C GLN A 496 -23.15 -10.12 -40.76
N GLN A 497 -22.00 -10.36 -40.13
CA GLN A 497 -20.96 -11.28 -40.62
C GLN A 497 -20.57 -12.33 -39.57
N GLN A 498 -21.57 -12.94 -38.91
CA GLN A 498 -21.36 -13.94 -37.86
C GLN A 498 -21.29 -15.40 -38.37
N GLU A 499 -21.11 -15.60 -39.67
CA GLU A 499 -20.82 -16.91 -40.28
C GLU A 499 -19.30 -17.12 -40.44
N GLU A 500 -18.78 -18.08 -39.66
CA GLU A 500 -17.49 -18.78 -39.78
C GLU A 500 -16.16 -17.99 -39.77
N GLN A 501 -16.12 -16.66 -39.64
CA GLN A 501 -14.84 -15.94 -39.46
C GLN A 501 -14.27 -16.05 -38.04
N THR A 502 -13.14 -16.75 -37.89
CA THR A 502 -12.38 -16.87 -36.64
C THR A 502 -11.82 -15.52 -36.20
N GLN A 503 -12.32 -14.97 -35.08
CA GLN A 503 -11.89 -13.65 -34.59
C GLN A 503 -10.39 -13.60 -34.29
N SER A 504 -9.72 -12.59 -34.84
CA SER A 504 -8.31 -12.31 -34.61
C SER A 504 -8.09 -11.70 -33.23
N ARG A 505 -7.91 -12.54 -32.20
CA ARG A 505 -7.60 -12.10 -30.84
C ARG A 505 -6.27 -11.36 -30.79
N VAL A 506 -6.25 -10.17 -30.20
CA VAL A 506 -5.05 -9.33 -30.01
C VAL A 506 -4.71 -9.26 -28.53
N ARG A 507 -3.45 -9.53 -28.17
CA ARG A 507 -2.99 -9.51 -26.77
C ARG A 507 -1.71 -8.71 -26.62
N ALA A 508 -1.58 -8.00 -25.51
CA ALA A 508 -0.29 -7.55 -25.04
C ALA A 508 0.47 -8.74 -24.43
N HIS A 509 1.76 -8.82 -24.70
CA HIS A 509 2.71 -9.77 -24.12
C HIS A 509 3.69 -8.97 -23.24
N LEU A 510 3.78 -9.34 -21.97
CA LEU A 510 4.63 -8.71 -20.97
C LEU A 510 5.56 -9.76 -20.34
N LYS A 511 6.69 -9.33 -19.80
CA LYS A 511 7.43 -10.10 -18.79
C LYS A 511 7.26 -9.43 -17.42
N ARG A 512 7.06 -10.23 -16.37
CA ARG A 512 6.72 -9.77 -15.01
C ARG A 512 7.56 -10.51 -13.98
N LEU A 513 7.87 -9.85 -12.86
CA LEU A 513 8.65 -10.48 -11.78
C LEU A 513 7.84 -11.60 -11.12
N ASP A 514 8.53 -12.72 -10.91
CA ASP A 514 8.04 -14.00 -10.38
C ASP A 514 9.06 -14.62 -9.42
N HIS A 515 8.64 -15.64 -8.67
CA HIS A 515 9.56 -16.47 -7.88
C HIS A 515 9.20 -17.96 -7.91
N GLN A 516 10.21 -18.84 -7.79
CA GLN A 516 9.96 -20.27 -7.57
C GLN A 516 9.30 -20.48 -6.20
N PRO A 517 8.33 -21.41 -6.06
CA PRO A 517 7.79 -21.78 -4.76
C PRO A 517 8.88 -22.25 -3.80
N TYR A 518 8.94 -21.65 -2.62
CA TYR A 518 9.92 -21.97 -1.58
C TYR A 518 9.25 -22.54 -0.33
N GLN A 519 10.01 -23.27 0.47
CA GLN A 519 9.58 -23.82 1.75
C GLN A 519 10.51 -23.39 2.88
N TYR A 520 9.96 -23.32 4.09
CA TYR A 520 10.74 -23.21 5.31
C TYR A 520 10.30 -24.25 6.34
N LYS A 521 11.29 -24.68 7.13
CA LYS A 521 11.15 -25.64 8.22
C LYS A 521 11.52 -24.94 9.52
N ILE A 522 10.62 -24.94 10.49
CA ILE A 522 10.85 -24.38 11.83
C ILE A 522 10.89 -25.55 12.83
N ALA A 523 12.01 -25.70 13.52
CA ALA A 523 12.16 -26.64 14.63
C ALA A 523 11.82 -25.91 15.95
N VAL A 524 10.85 -26.42 16.71
CA VAL A 524 10.31 -25.75 17.90
C VAL A 524 10.20 -26.73 19.05
N HIS A 525 10.89 -26.46 20.15
CA HIS A 525 10.65 -27.13 21.42
C HIS A 525 9.49 -26.45 22.15
N SER A 526 8.61 -27.23 22.76
CA SER A 526 7.53 -26.73 23.62
C SER A 526 7.46 -27.55 24.89
N GLU A 527 7.60 -26.94 26.07
CA GLU A 527 7.49 -27.64 27.36
C GLU A 527 6.08 -28.21 27.61
N GLN A 528 5.06 -27.61 26.99
CA GLN A 528 3.64 -27.96 27.15
C GLN A 528 2.92 -27.94 25.81
N ASN A 529 1.67 -28.42 25.77
CA ASN A 529 0.82 -28.27 24.59
C ASN A 529 0.34 -26.81 24.50
N VAL A 530 0.62 -26.12 23.38
CA VAL A 530 0.13 -24.76 23.11
C VAL A 530 -0.82 -24.81 21.91
N PRO A 531 -2.13 -24.92 22.12
CA PRO A 531 -3.11 -24.83 21.04
C PRO A 531 -3.21 -23.39 20.53
N GLY A 532 -3.51 -23.22 19.24
CA GLY A 532 -3.77 -21.91 18.65
C GLY A 532 -2.57 -20.97 18.61
N ALA A 533 -1.33 -21.47 18.62
CA ALA A 533 -0.15 -20.62 18.49
C ALA A 533 -0.05 -20.05 17.05
N VAL A 534 0.04 -18.74 16.92
CA VAL A 534 0.19 -18.06 15.64
C VAL A 534 1.67 -17.85 15.33
N VAL A 535 2.09 -18.41 14.21
CA VAL A 535 3.41 -18.23 13.61
C VAL A 535 3.33 -17.07 12.62
N ARG A 536 4.28 -16.13 12.71
CA ARG A 536 4.51 -15.05 11.75
C ARG A 536 5.89 -15.19 11.13
N VAL A 537 6.00 -14.87 9.84
CA VAL A 537 7.27 -14.81 9.11
C VAL A 537 7.39 -13.47 8.42
N PHE A 538 8.39 -12.68 8.82
CA PHE A 538 8.75 -11.42 8.18
C PHE A 538 10.07 -11.55 7.41
N LEU A 539 10.25 -10.71 6.40
CA LEU A 539 11.49 -10.57 5.61
C LEU A 539 11.94 -9.11 5.65
N GLY A 540 13.22 -8.85 5.92
CA GLY A 540 13.76 -7.49 5.93
C GLY A 540 15.22 -7.42 5.47
N PRO A 541 15.74 -6.20 5.26
CA PRO A 541 17.10 -6.01 4.77
C PRO A 541 18.13 -6.41 5.83
N LYS A 542 19.18 -7.14 5.43
CA LYS A 542 20.30 -7.48 6.31
C LYS A 542 21.30 -6.33 6.45
N HIS A 543 21.49 -5.58 5.36
CA HIS A 543 22.42 -4.46 5.26
C HIS A 543 21.71 -3.25 4.63
N ASP A 544 22.24 -2.05 4.89
CA ASP A 544 21.85 -0.83 4.18
C ASP A 544 22.54 -0.72 2.81
N HIS A 545 22.25 0.35 2.08
CA HIS A 545 22.84 0.60 0.76
C HIS A 545 24.34 0.96 0.77
N GLN A 546 24.96 1.07 1.95
CA GLN A 546 26.41 1.16 2.15
C GLN A 546 27.03 -0.19 2.57
N GLY A 547 26.24 -1.26 2.67
CA GLY A 547 26.69 -2.58 3.12
C GLY A 547 26.85 -2.71 4.65
N ARG A 548 26.37 -1.75 5.44
CA ARG A 548 26.46 -1.78 6.91
C ARG A 548 25.30 -2.62 7.49
N PRO A 549 25.52 -3.48 8.50
CA PRO A 549 24.46 -4.31 9.08
C PRO A 549 23.31 -3.49 9.67
N ILE A 550 22.07 -3.92 9.39
CA ILE A 550 20.84 -3.27 9.87
C ILE A 550 20.36 -3.91 11.17
N SER A 551 20.09 -3.07 12.18
CA SER A 551 19.40 -3.43 13.41
C SER A 551 17.88 -3.41 13.21
N ILE A 552 17.21 -4.52 13.54
CA ILE A 552 15.76 -4.70 13.34
C ILE A 552 14.96 -3.66 14.14
N SER A 553 15.27 -3.44 15.43
CA SER A 553 14.56 -2.48 16.28
C SER A 553 14.65 -1.02 15.85
N LYS A 554 15.61 -0.67 14.98
CA LYS A 554 15.71 0.67 14.36
C LYS A 554 15.08 0.75 12.96
N ASN A 555 14.85 -0.38 12.31
CA ASN A 555 14.47 -0.48 10.89
C ASN A 555 13.25 -1.39 10.67
N GLN A 556 12.45 -1.63 11.71
CA GLN A 556 11.27 -2.50 11.69
C GLN A 556 10.26 -2.14 10.59
N HIS A 557 10.20 -0.86 10.20
CA HIS A 557 9.38 -0.35 9.12
C HIS A 557 9.81 -0.83 7.72
N LEU A 558 11.01 -1.41 7.57
CA LEU A 558 11.50 -2.03 6.34
C LEU A 558 11.21 -3.54 6.24
N PHE A 559 10.55 -4.13 7.24
CA PHE A 559 10.20 -5.56 7.24
C PHE A 559 8.81 -5.80 6.63
N VAL A 560 8.74 -6.79 5.74
CA VAL A 560 7.51 -7.23 5.08
C VAL A 560 7.00 -8.52 5.71
N GLU A 561 5.71 -8.59 6.05
CA GLU A 561 5.09 -9.86 6.47
C GLU A 561 4.89 -10.73 5.22
N LEU A 562 5.40 -11.96 5.27
CA LEU A 562 5.29 -12.95 4.20
C LEU A 562 4.13 -13.92 4.46
N ASP A 563 4.00 -14.43 5.68
CA ASP A 563 3.02 -15.44 6.05
C ASP A 563 2.65 -15.34 7.53
N GLN A 564 1.41 -15.72 7.83
CA GLN A 564 0.84 -15.82 9.16
C GLN A 564 -0.15 -16.99 9.20
N PHE A 565 0.02 -17.93 10.13
CA PHE A 565 -0.80 -19.14 10.21
C PHE A 565 -0.89 -19.69 11.64
N ILE A 566 -1.91 -20.51 11.90
CA ILE A 566 -2.08 -21.18 13.19
C ILE A 566 -1.36 -22.53 13.18
N GLN A 567 -0.66 -22.83 14.26
CA GLN A 567 -0.06 -24.13 14.57
C GLN A 567 -0.46 -24.54 16.00
N ASN A 568 -0.93 -25.77 16.16
CA ASN A 568 -0.98 -26.38 17.50
C ASN A 568 0.40 -26.96 17.80
N LEU A 569 1.04 -26.52 18.89
CA LEU A 569 2.29 -27.09 19.37
C LEU A 569 2.00 -28.19 20.39
N HIS A 570 2.71 -29.31 20.27
CA HIS A 570 2.68 -30.41 21.22
C HIS A 570 3.88 -30.33 22.17
N ALA A 571 3.75 -30.87 23.38
CA ALA A 571 4.86 -30.97 24.32
C ALA A 571 6.00 -31.83 23.74
N GLY A 572 7.24 -31.35 23.85
CA GLY A 572 8.43 -31.91 23.21
C GLY A 572 8.80 -31.21 21.90
N GLU A 573 9.33 -31.98 20.95
CA GLU A 573 9.84 -31.48 19.67
C GLU A 573 8.76 -31.37 18.59
N ASN A 574 8.68 -30.20 17.96
CA ASN A 574 7.77 -29.91 16.85
C ASN A 574 8.58 -29.56 15.60
N THR A 575 8.09 -29.99 14.44
CA THR A 575 8.64 -29.61 13.13
C THR A 575 7.50 -29.06 12.28
N ILE A 576 7.53 -27.75 12.05
CA ILE A 576 6.61 -27.04 11.17
C ILE A 576 7.23 -27.00 9.78
N ILE A 577 6.49 -27.40 8.74
CA ILE A 577 6.92 -27.28 7.33
C ILE A 577 5.84 -26.49 6.60
N ARG A 578 6.24 -25.44 5.88
CA ARG A 578 5.33 -24.48 5.26
C ARG A 578 5.85 -24.04 3.90
N ASN A 579 4.98 -24.02 2.89
CA ASN A 579 5.26 -23.54 1.54
C ASN A 579 4.72 -22.11 1.37
N SER A 580 5.52 -21.24 0.74
CA SER A 580 5.15 -19.90 0.25
C SER A 580 3.73 -19.79 -0.33
N GLN A 581 3.29 -20.78 -1.12
CA GLN A 581 1.97 -20.80 -1.75
C GLN A 581 0.78 -20.98 -0.78
N GLN A 582 1.03 -21.21 0.51
CA GLN A 582 -0.01 -21.37 1.53
C GLN A 582 -0.32 -20.06 2.28
N ALA A 583 0.41 -18.96 2.00
CA ALA A 583 0.33 -17.71 2.74
C ALA A 583 -1.03 -16.98 2.53
N PRO A 584 -1.83 -16.73 3.58
CA PRO A 584 -3.22 -16.28 3.42
C PRO A 584 -3.38 -14.78 3.14
N GLY A 585 -2.31 -13.99 3.29
CA GLY A 585 -2.25 -12.57 2.93
C GLY A 585 -1.75 -12.32 1.51
N GLN A 586 -1.63 -13.37 0.68
CA GLN A 586 -1.16 -13.30 -0.70
C GLN A 586 -2.16 -13.94 -1.67
N SER A 587 -2.22 -13.47 -2.91
CA SER A 587 -3.07 -14.03 -3.98
C SER A 587 -2.27 -14.34 -5.26
N PRO A 588 -2.72 -15.32 -6.09
CA PRO A 588 -2.23 -15.45 -7.46
C PRO A 588 -2.57 -14.21 -8.30
N ASP A 589 -2.08 -14.15 -9.54
CA ASP A 589 -2.55 -13.15 -10.52
C ASP A 589 -4.07 -13.25 -10.74
N TRP A 590 -4.68 -12.20 -11.29
CA TRP A 590 -6.12 -12.12 -11.54
C TRP A 590 -6.52 -12.88 -12.83
N PRO A 591 -7.65 -13.62 -12.85
CA PRO A 591 -8.07 -14.38 -14.04
C PRO A 591 -8.44 -13.47 -15.21
N SER A 592 -7.98 -13.78 -16.42
CA SER A 592 -8.41 -13.00 -17.60
C SER A 592 -9.92 -13.13 -17.83
N THR A 593 -10.52 -12.11 -18.43
CA THR A 593 -11.94 -12.08 -18.82
C THR A 593 -12.32 -13.32 -19.62
N SER A 594 -11.43 -13.75 -20.53
CA SER A 594 -11.57 -14.96 -21.34
C SER A 594 -11.34 -16.28 -20.59
N GLN A 595 -10.77 -16.28 -19.39
CA GLN A 595 -10.77 -17.42 -18.47
C GLN A 595 -12.09 -17.48 -17.69
N ILE A 596 -12.53 -16.37 -17.07
CA ILE A 596 -13.80 -16.31 -16.32
C ILE A 596 -14.97 -16.70 -17.24
N GLN A 597 -15.07 -16.07 -18.40
CA GLN A 597 -16.15 -16.30 -19.37
C GLN A 597 -16.18 -17.73 -19.91
N ARG A 598 -15.03 -18.43 -19.98
CA ARG A 598 -14.98 -19.86 -20.34
C ARG A 598 -15.51 -20.74 -19.21
N GLY A 599 -15.09 -20.51 -17.98
CA GLY A 599 -15.58 -21.27 -16.81
C GLY A 599 -17.09 -21.13 -16.63
N VAL A 600 -17.62 -19.90 -16.74
CA VAL A 600 -19.06 -19.62 -16.70
C VAL A 600 -19.81 -20.37 -17.82
N ASN A 601 -19.32 -20.30 -19.05
CA ASN A 601 -19.95 -21.00 -20.18
C ASN A 601 -19.87 -22.53 -20.06
N ALA A 602 -18.80 -23.08 -19.50
CA ALA A 602 -18.69 -24.51 -19.23
C ALA A 602 -19.69 -24.96 -18.16
N ALA A 603 -19.85 -24.18 -17.08
CA ALA A 603 -20.78 -24.48 -15.99
C ALA A 603 -22.25 -24.37 -16.41
N ILE A 604 -22.63 -23.33 -17.16
CA ILE A 604 -23.99 -23.19 -17.73
C ILE A 604 -24.32 -24.35 -18.70
N ARG A 605 -23.31 -24.95 -19.33
CA ARG A 605 -23.46 -26.14 -20.20
C ARG A 605 -23.31 -27.47 -19.46
N SER A 606 -23.18 -27.46 -18.12
CA SER A 606 -22.93 -28.64 -17.28
C SER A 606 -21.70 -29.46 -17.68
N GLN A 607 -20.67 -28.80 -18.22
CA GLN A 607 -19.42 -29.42 -18.68
C GLN A 607 -18.36 -29.48 -17.56
N GLU A 608 -18.14 -28.36 -16.87
CA GLU A 608 -17.21 -28.23 -15.73
C GLU A 608 -17.82 -27.30 -14.68
N PRO A 609 -17.72 -27.58 -13.37
CA PRO A 609 -18.26 -26.70 -12.33
C PRO A 609 -17.43 -25.42 -12.19
N PHE A 610 -18.12 -24.27 -12.14
CA PHE A 610 -17.51 -23.01 -11.72
C PHE A 610 -17.53 -22.94 -10.18
N TYR A 611 -16.38 -22.84 -9.55
CA TYR A 611 -16.30 -22.71 -8.08
C TYR A 611 -16.32 -21.24 -7.65
N ILE A 612 -17.02 -20.97 -6.55
CA ILE A 612 -17.03 -19.65 -5.92
C ILE A 612 -15.61 -19.33 -5.44
N THR A 613 -15.13 -18.14 -5.77
CA THR A 613 -13.86 -17.62 -5.23
C THR A 613 -14.15 -16.70 -4.06
N GLU A 614 -13.51 -16.96 -2.92
CA GLU A 614 -13.62 -16.11 -1.74
C GLU A 614 -12.79 -14.82 -1.92
N PRO A 615 -13.27 -13.64 -1.46
CA PRO A 615 -12.63 -12.36 -1.76
C PRO A 615 -11.13 -12.30 -1.40
N HIS A 616 -10.72 -12.89 -0.28
CA HIS A 616 -9.31 -12.88 0.15
C HIS A 616 -8.37 -13.63 -0.80
N GLN A 617 -8.89 -14.50 -1.67
CA GLN A 617 -8.10 -15.25 -2.67
C GLN A 617 -7.73 -14.40 -3.89
N ILE A 618 -8.34 -13.21 -4.07
CA ILE A 618 -8.05 -12.29 -5.17
C ILE A 618 -7.52 -10.94 -4.65
N PHE A 619 -8.17 -10.35 -3.63
CA PHE A 619 -7.87 -8.98 -3.17
C PHE A 619 -6.65 -8.84 -2.24
N SER A 620 -5.84 -9.90 -2.12
CA SER A 620 -4.59 -9.92 -1.34
C SER A 620 -3.39 -9.38 -2.15
N PHE A 621 -2.21 -9.30 -1.53
CA PHE A 621 -1.01 -8.83 -2.24
C PHE A 621 -0.53 -9.87 -3.27
N PRO A 622 -0.10 -9.49 -4.49
CA PRO A 622 0.31 -10.46 -5.52
C PRO A 622 1.50 -11.32 -5.08
N ALA A 623 1.29 -12.64 -4.96
CA ALA A 623 2.24 -13.56 -4.33
C ALA A 623 3.62 -13.58 -5.01
N ARG A 624 3.63 -13.51 -6.35
CA ARG A 624 4.84 -13.39 -7.19
C ARG A 624 5.73 -12.18 -6.87
N LEU A 625 5.20 -11.12 -6.25
CA LEU A 625 5.95 -9.95 -5.78
C LEU A 625 6.31 -10.02 -4.28
N SER A 626 6.11 -11.16 -3.61
CA SER A 626 6.40 -11.34 -2.18
C SER A 626 7.89 -11.21 -1.84
N LEU A 627 8.76 -11.60 -2.79
CA LEU A 627 10.21 -11.40 -2.73
C LEU A 627 10.62 -10.21 -3.61
N PRO A 628 11.58 -9.38 -3.18
CA PRO A 628 12.23 -8.43 -4.08
C PRO A 628 13.05 -9.20 -5.13
N LYS A 629 13.24 -8.60 -6.31
CA LYS A 629 14.13 -9.13 -7.35
C LYS A 629 15.51 -9.41 -6.74
N GLY A 630 15.98 -10.65 -6.84
CA GLY A 630 17.28 -11.07 -6.31
C GLY A 630 18.47 -10.57 -7.13
N GLN A 631 19.65 -11.10 -6.81
CA GLN A 631 20.87 -10.91 -7.60
C GLN A 631 21.43 -12.28 -8.05
N PRO A 632 22.18 -12.38 -9.16
CA PRO A 632 22.76 -13.66 -9.60
C PRO A 632 23.65 -14.33 -8.54
N GLN A 633 24.41 -13.53 -7.78
CA GLN A 633 25.23 -13.94 -6.64
C GLN A 633 24.45 -14.21 -5.34
N GLY A 634 23.14 -13.92 -5.31
CA GLY A 634 22.31 -13.92 -4.10
C GLY A 634 22.34 -12.57 -3.37
N PHE A 635 21.16 -11.99 -3.13
CA PHE A 635 20.98 -10.73 -2.39
C PHE A 635 20.68 -11.02 -0.90
N PRO A 636 21.47 -10.48 0.06
CA PRO A 636 21.35 -10.84 1.47
C PRO A 636 20.22 -10.12 2.21
N LEU A 637 19.28 -10.92 2.72
CA LEU A 637 18.15 -10.50 3.56
C LEU A 637 18.12 -11.33 4.85
N GLN A 638 17.21 -11.00 5.76
CA GLN A 638 16.97 -11.75 7.00
C GLN A 638 15.48 -12.06 7.19
N PHE A 639 15.17 -13.33 7.45
CA PHE A 639 13.88 -13.78 7.95
C PHE A 639 13.81 -13.53 9.45
N LEU A 640 12.67 -13.02 9.93
CA LEU A 640 12.31 -12.94 11.35
C LEU A 640 11.07 -13.82 11.56
N VAL A 641 11.21 -14.89 12.34
CA VAL A 641 10.12 -15.79 12.71
C VAL A 641 9.69 -15.49 14.13
N VAL A 642 8.38 -15.36 14.36
CA VAL A 642 7.79 -15.07 15.68
C VAL A 642 6.66 -16.06 15.94
N ILE A 643 6.70 -16.74 17.09
CA ILE A 643 5.60 -17.59 17.57
C ILE A 643 4.97 -16.94 18.80
N SER A 644 3.64 -16.86 18.85
CA SER A 644 2.91 -16.27 19.99
C SER A 644 1.49 -16.86 20.12
N SER A 645 0.82 -16.70 21.26
CA SER A 645 -0.55 -17.21 21.50
C SER A 645 -1.62 -16.12 21.37
N SER A 646 -2.91 -16.49 21.32
CA SER A 646 -4.07 -15.60 21.37
C SER A 646 -4.32 -14.91 22.73
N ASN A 647 -3.33 -14.91 23.63
CA ASN A 647 -3.42 -14.17 24.89
C ASN A 647 -3.41 -12.65 24.62
N PRO A 648 -4.30 -11.86 25.26
CA PRO A 648 -4.30 -10.41 25.12
C PRO A 648 -2.95 -9.77 25.49
N LEU A 649 -2.48 -8.83 24.66
CA LEU A 649 -1.31 -8.02 24.96
C LEU A 649 -1.63 -7.06 26.12
N ASN A 650 -1.13 -7.37 27.32
CA ASN A 650 -1.27 -6.53 28.52
C ASN A 650 -0.28 -5.36 28.55
N VAL A 651 -0.07 -4.73 27.40
CA VAL A 651 0.85 -3.61 27.22
C VAL A 651 0.09 -2.30 27.45
N PRO A 652 0.58 -1.39 28.32
CA PRO A 652 -0.12 -0.14 28.58
C PRO A 652 -0.38 0.69 27.32
N TYR A 653 -1.41 1.53 27.41
CA TYR A 653 -1.64 2.64 26.50
C TYR A 653 -1.60 3.92 27.33
N GLY A 654 -0.59 4.74 27.09
CA GLY A 654 -0.38 6.01 27.77
C GLY A 654 0.70 6.82 27.06
N PRO A 655 0.77 8.14 27.29
CA PRO A 655 1.75 9.00 26.65
C PRO A 655 3.18 8.62 27.08
N VAL A 656 4.03 8.33 26.11
CA VAL A 656 5.47 8.14 26.32
C VAL A 656 6.21 9.37 25.80
N ILE A 657 7.07 9.95 26.64
CA ILE A 657 8.02 10.97 26.19
C ILE A 657 9.15 10.24 25.45
N PRO A 658 9.45 10.56 24.18
CA PRO A 658 10.56 9.94 23.46
C PRO A 658 11.87 10.08 24.24
N GLU A 659 12.72 9.04 24.25
CA GLU A 659 13.94 9.01 25.07
C GLU A 659 14.86 10.21 24.83
N GLN A 660 15.02 10.59 23.55
CA GLN A 660 15.72 11.80 23.08
C GLN A 660 15.15 13.15 23.56
N SER A 661 14.04 13.14 24.30
CA SER A 661 13.34 14.29 24.86
C SER A 661 13.09 14.16 26.36
N LEU A 662 13.53 13.06 27.00
CA LEU A 662 13.65 12.98 28.45
C LEU A 662 14.75 13.96 28.91
N THR A 663 14.51 14.62 30.04
CA THR A 663 15.48 15.52 30.69
C THR A 663 15.84 14.97 32.07
N TYR A 664 15.82 15.78 33.14
CA TYR A 664 16.17 15.36 34.51
C TYR A 664 15.08 14.51 35.20
N GLN A 665 14.33 13.71 34.44
CA GLN A 665 13.49 12.65 35.00
C GLN A 665 14.34 11.38 35.08
N ASP A 666 14.57 10.86 36.28
CA ASP A 666 15.24 9.57 36.45
C ASP A 666 14.51 8.50 35.65
N GLN A 667 15.23 7.82 34.76
CA GLN A 667 14.75 6.60 34.12
C GLN A 667 14.52 5.56 35.22
N GLN A 668 13.26 5.39 35.64
CA GLN A 668 12.83 4.35 36.58
C GLN A 668 12.84 2.98 35.89
N TYR A 669 14.02 2.53 35.47
CA TYR A 669 14.24 1.24 34.83
C TYR A 669 15.15 0.40 35.73
N GLN A 670 14.64 -0.74 36.20
CA GLN A 670 15.44 -1.74 36.90
C GLN A 670 15.90 -2.79 35.88
N VAL A 671 17.18 -2.74 35.51
CA VAL A 671 17.79 -3.76 34.64
C VAL A 671 18.04 -5.04 35.42
N VAL A 672 17.58 -6.17 34.90
CA VAL A 672 17.66 -7.49 35.56
C VAL A 672 18.02 -8.61 34.58
N SER A 673 18.49 -9.75 35.11
CA SER A 673 18.60 -11.00 34.36
C SER A 673 17.25 -11.72 34.22
N VAL A 674 17.19 -12.77 33.38
CA VAL A 674 15.97 -13.57 33.19
C VAL A 674 15.54 -14.29 34.48
N GLU A 675 16.51 -14.77 35.27
CA GLU A 675 16.27 -15.47 36.53
C GLU A 675 15.77 -14.49 37.61
N GLN A 676 16.40 -13.31 37.68
CA GLN A 676 15.98 -12.24 38.58
C GLN A 676 14.56 -11.75 38.24
N TYR A 677 14.21 -11.65 36.96
CA TYR A 677 12.85 -11.31 36.53
C TYR A 677 11.82 -12.34 37.01
N GLN A 678 12.10 -13.64 36.88
CA GLN A 678 11.20 -14.69 37.38
C GLN A 678 11.04 -14.59 38.90
N GLN A 679 12.12 -14.38 39.66
CA GLN A 679 12.07 -14.20 41.11
C GLN A 679 11.23 -12.98 41.53
N LEU A 680 11.38 -11.83 40.86
CA LEU A 680 10.58 -10.62 41.11
C LEU A 680 9.10 -10.83 40.77
N LYS A 681 8.80 -11.60 39.71
CA LYS A 681 7.45 -11.99 39.30
C LYS A 681 6.80 -12.95 40.29
N GLU A 682 7.52 -13.97 40.76
CA GLU A 682 7.08 -14.92 41.80
C GLU A 682 6.82 -14.22 43.14
N GLN A 683 7.63 -13.21 43.48
CA GLN A 683 7.45 -12.37 44.66
C GLN A 683 6.35 -11.30 44.51
N GLY A 684 5.68 -11.21 43.35
CA GLY A 684 4.61 -10.24 43.09
C GLY A 684 5.08 -8.77 43.03
N GLN A 685 6.39 -8.53 42.91
CA GLN A 685 6.99 -7.18 42.88
C GLN A 685 6.87 -6.51 41.50
N ILE A 686 6.50 -7.27 40.46
CA ILE A 686 6.17 -6.75 39.13
C ILE A 686 4.64 -6.77 38.96
N SER A 687 4.03 -5.58 38.98
CA SER A 687 2.58 -5.40 38.91
C SER A 687 1.99 -5.89 37.58
N GLN A 688 0.91 -6.67 37.62
CA GLN A 688 0.26 -7.22 36.41
C GLN A 688 -0.70 -6.25 35.68
N VAL A 689 -0.72 -4.95 36.01
CA VAL A 689 -1.64 -3.98 35.38
C VAL A 689 -0.91 -2.68 35.06
N GLY A 690 -0.93 -2.29 33.80
CA GLY A 690 -0.21 -1.12 33.30
C GLY A 690 -0.84 0.22 33.70
N GLY A 691 0.01 1.14 34.16
CA GLY A 691 -0.26 2.57 34.31
C GLY A 691 1.05 3.33 34.09
N GLY A 692 0.99 4.52 33.48
CA GLY A 692 2.20 5.29 33.18
C GLY A 692 2.95 5.73 34.45
N ILE A 693 4.28 5.78 34.35
CA ILE A 693 5.21 6.19 35.43
C ILE A 693 5.19 5.24 36.64
N GLN A 694 5.64 4.01 36.41
CA GLN A 694 6.12 3.08 37.45
C GLN A 694 7.46 2.47 37.03
N GLN A 695 8.14 1.76 37.95
CA GLN A 695 9.41 1.10 37.67
C GLN A 695 9.26 0.03 36.59
N ASN A 696 9.81 0.30 35.41
CA ASN A 696 9.89 -0.65 34.31
C ASN A 696 11.05 -1.63 34.56
N VAL A 697 10.82 -2.93 34.38
CA VAL A 697 11.87 -3.93 34.56
C VAL A 697 12.38 -4.37 33.18
N GLU A 698 13.54 -3.87 32.75
CA GLU A 698 14.16 -4.31 31.49
C GLU A 698 14.97 -5.58 31.73
N VAL A 699 14.61 -6.65 31.02
CA VAL A 699 15.31 -7.94 31.09
C VAL A 699 16.43 -7.96 30.04
N LEU A 700 17.68 -7.99 30.49
CA LEU A 700 18.82 -8.26 29.64
C LEU A 700 19.22 -9.73 29.75
N PRO A 701 19.14 -10.53 28.67
CA PRO A 701 19.60 -11.92 28.69
C PRO A 701 21.12 -12.02 28.85
N GLU A 702 21.59 -13.15 29.38
CA GLU A 702 22.99 -13.34 29.79
C GLU A 702 24.01 -13.06 28.67
N ASN A 703 23.68 -13.32 27.41
CA ASN A 703 24.56 -13.01 26.27
C ASN A 703 24.81 -11.50 26.10
N LEU A 704 23.78 -10.67 26.29
CA LEU A 704 23.90 -9.20 26.28
C LEU A 704 24.50 -8.66 27.58
N VAL A 705 24.23 -9.30 28.74
CA VAL A 705 24.90 -8.97 30.01
C VAL A 705 26.41 -9.26 29.92
N ASN A 706 26.81 -10.40 29.34
CA ASN A 706 28.22 -10.73 29.12
C ASN A 706 28.88 -9.80 28.08
N ALA A 707 28.16 -9.41 27.03
CA ALA A 707 28.65 -8.40 26.08
C ALA A 707 28.80 -7.01 26.75
N GLN A 708 27.85 -6.60 27.60
CA GLN A 708 27.98 -5.40 28.41
C GLN A 708 29.15 -5.52 29.39
N GLN A 709 29.34 -6.65 30.08
CA GLN A 709 30.49 -6.86 30.97
C GLN A 709 31.82 -6.83 30.21
N GLN A 710 31.89 -7.33 28.98
CA GLN A 710 33.06 -7.17 28.11
C GLN A 710 33.26 -5.71 27.69
N VAL A 711 32.20 -4.97 27.33
CA VAL A 711 32.29 -3.53 27.04
C VAL A 711 32.66 -2.71 28.29
N GLN A 712 32.19 -3.12 29.47
CA GLN A 712 32.56 -2.54 30.77
C GLN A 712 34.01 -2.85 31.10
N ALA A 713 34.48 -4.08 30.86
CA ALA A 713 35.87 -4.49 31.03
C ALA A 713 36.79 -3.79 30.03
N VAL A 714 36.35 -3.56 28.79
CA VAL A 714 37.07 -2.79 27.77
C VAL A 714 37.10 -1.29 28.10
N ARG A 715 35.97 -0.71 28.54
CA ARG A 715 35.90 0.68 29.06
C ARG A 715 36.82 0.84 30.28
N ASN A 716 36.81 -0.12 31.20
CA ASN A 716 37.68 -0.14 32.37
C ASN A 716 39.14 -0.43 32.01
N TYR A 717 39.43 -1.22 30.98
CA TYR A 717 40.76 -1.47 30.45
C TYR A 717 41.34 -0.21 29.81
N TYR A 718 40.56 0.52 29.01
CA TYR A 718 40.96 1.82 28.49
C TYR A 718 41.09 2.87 29.61
N ALA A 719 40.18 2.91 30.59
CA ALA A 719 40.32 3.79 31.75
C ALA A 719 41.59 3.48 32.57
N ASN A 720 41.92 2.19 32.77
CA ASN A 720 43.17 1.77 33.40
C ASN A 720 44.40 2.07 32.53
N LEU A 721 44.31 2.02 31.20
CA LEU A 721 45.40 2.47 30.32
C LEU A 721 45.65 3.97 30.49
N TYR A 722 44.59 4.78 30.57
CA TYR A 722 44.68 6.22 30.83
C TYR A 722 45.29 6.55 32.19
N THR A 723 44.99 5.81 33.26
CA THR A 723 45.60 6.05 34.59
C THR A 723 46.98 5.42 34.77
N LYS A 724 47.33 4.37 34.00
CA LYS A 724 48.60 3.63 34.14
C LYS A 724 49.79 4.27 33.41
N TYR A 725 49.55 5.13 32.41
CA TYR A 725 50.60 5.71 31.56
C TYR A 725 50.65 7.23 31.57
N HIS A 726 50.66 7.84 32.76
CA HIS A 726 51.08 9.23 32.90
C HIS A 726 52.61 9.37 32.79
N GLY A 727 53.08 10.12 31.79
CA GLY A 727 54.43 10.70 31.81
C GLY A 727 55.45 10.17 30.81
N GLN A 728 55.14 10.18 29.50
CA GLN A 728 56.05 10.71 28.45
C GLN A 728 55.38 10.69 27.07
N TYR A 729 55.12 11.87 26.50
CA TYR A 729 54.78 12.04 25.09
C TYR A 729 55.93 12.72 24.35
N PRO A 730 56.36 12.16 23.21
CA PRO A 730 56.77 12.93 22.06
C PRO A 730 55.74 12.82 20.92
N ASN A 731 55.63 13.90 20.13
CA ASN A 731 54.84 14.03 18.89
C ASN A 731 54.97 12.80 17.95
N THR A 732 53.98 12.47 17.11
CA THR A 732 53.49 13.35 16.02
C THR A 732 52.05 13.13 15.54
N GLN A 733 51.41 14.25 15.19
CA GLN A 733 50.52 14.47 14.04
C GLN A 733 49.60 13.31 13.58
N ILE A 734 48.36 13.31 14.08
CA ILE A 734 47.19 13.21 13.19
C ILE A 734 46.30 14.41 13.49
N GLN A 735 46.01 15.22 12.47
CA GLN A 735 45.02 16.30 12.58
C GLN A 735 43.63 15.70 12.40
N ASN A 736 42.70 16.00 13.30
CA ASN A 736 41.27 15.80 13.06
C ASN A 736 40.49 16.97 13.70
N PRO A 737 39.99 17.93 12.90
CA PRO A 737 39.53 19.22 13.41
C PRO A 737 38.09 19.17 13.93
N VAL A 738 37.93 18.91 15.24
CA VAL A 738 36.71 19.27 15.98
C VAL A 738 37.03 20.40 16.96
N GLY A 739 37.10 21.61 16.42
CA GLY A 739 37.01 22.83 17.23
C GLY A 739 35.54 23.22 17.46
N GLN A 740 35.21 24.11 18.39
CA GLN A 740 36.07 24.72 19.41
C GLN A 740 35.14 25.24 20.54
N GLY A 741 35.25 24.67 21.73
CA GLY A 741 34.80 25.32 22.97
C GLY A 741 36.05 25.74 23.73
N GLN A 742 36.31 27.04 23.82
CA GLN A 742 37.45 27.56 24.61
C GLN A 742 36.99 27.94 26.02
N ASP A 743 37.76 27.52 27.02
CA ASP A 743 37.59 27.88 28.43
C ASP A 743 37.84 29.37 28.70
N MET A 744 37.14 29.92 29.70
CA MET A 744 37.57 31.01 30.57
C MET A 744 36.63 31.09 31.80
N THR A 745 37.07 31.20 33.06
CA THR A 745 38.40 30.97 33.68
C THR A 745 38.21 30.82 35.20
N TYR A 746 39.15 30.19 35.92
CA TYR A 746 39.15 30.16 37.39
C TYR A 746 39.76 31.44 38.00
N SER A 747 39.09 32.03 39.01
CA SER A 747 39.74 32.63 40.19
C SER A 747 38.72 33.04 41.27
N VAL A 748 39.15 33.10 42.52
CA VAL A 748 38.35 33.57 43.68
C VAL A 748 39.26 34.36 44.62
N GLN A 749 38.99 35.65 44.85
CA GLN A 749 39.24 36.37 46.12
C GLN A 749 38.87 37.88 46.05
N GLY A 750 38.20 38.37 47.11
CA GLY A 750 38.09 39.81 47.44
C GLY A 750 36.98 40.61 46.72
N VAL A 751 36.40 41.69 47.29
CA VAL A 751 36.52 42.26 48.65
C VAL A 751 35.19 42.95 49.05
N GLY A 752 34.76 42.80 50.30
CA GLY A 752 34.04 43.84 51.06
C GLY A 752 32.52 44.01 50.87
N VAL A 753 31.74 43.54 51.86
CA VAL A 753 30.37 44.03 52.14
C VAL A 753 30.30 44.48 53.60
N VAL A 754 30.21 45.80 53.82
CA VAL A 754 30.15 46.54 55.10
C VAL A 754 29.46 47.88 54.73
N ASN A 755 28.46 48.47 55.39
CA ASN A 755 27.74 48.34 56.67
C ASN A 755 26.27 48.79 56.40
N ALA A 756 25.24 48.80 57.27
CA ALA A 756 24.82 48.18 58.56
C ALA A 756 23.36 48.68 58.79
N GLY A 757 22.47 48.16 59.65
CA GLY A 757 22.44 47.06 60.65
C GLY A 757 21.24 47.31 61.60
N GLY A 758 20.74 46.41 62.47
CA GLY A 758 20.97 44.97 62.70
C GLY A 758 19.66 44.17 62.47
N TRP A 759 18.98 43.53 63.44
CA TRP A 759 19.26 43.19 64.86
C TRP A 759 18.28 42.09 65.37
N LEU A 760 18.63 41.42 66.49
CA LEU A 760 17.84 40.62 67.46
C LEU A 760 16.41 40.09 67.14
N GLY A 761 16.18 38.77 67.33
CA GLY A 761 14.89 38.26 67.87
C GLY A 761 14.37 36.87 67.44
N GLN A 762 14.64 35.83 68.24
CA GLN A 762 14.00 34.50 68.40
C GLN A 762 12.82 33.97 67.52
N GLN A 763 12.95 32.67 67.15
CA GLN A 763 11.99 31.53 67.24
C GLN A 763 10.45 31.72 67.14
N GLY A 764 9.77 30.80 66.42
CA GLY A 764 8.44 30.31 66.89
C GLY A 764 7.44 29.70 65.89
N ASN A 765 7.31 28.37 65.91
CA ASN A 765 6.09 27.54 65.77
C ASN A 765 5.12 27.62 64.57
N SER A 766 4.38 26.51 64.42
CA SER A 766 3.35 26.23 63.42
C SER A 766 1.92 26.39 63.95
N TRP A 767 0.99 26.78 63.06
CA TRP A 767 -0.45 26.51 63.12
C TRP A 767 -0.89 26.15 61.68
N SER A 768 -1.37 24.95 61.31
CA SER A 768 -2.37 24.02 61.85
C SER A 768 -3.80 24.26 61.30
N GLN A 769 -4.50 23.16 61.01
CA GLN A 769 -5.77 23.17 60.26
C GLN A 769 -6.97 23.58 61.13
N GLN A 770 -7.29 24.87 61.25
CA GLN A 770 -8.56 25.27 61.88
C GLN A 770 -9.20 26.58 61.41
N GLN A 771 -9.26 26.80 60.09
CA GLN A 771 -10.15 27.83 59.50
C GLN A 771 -10.88 27.40 58.22
N VAL A 772 -11.23 26.11 58.15
CA VAL A 772 -12.12 25.51 57.11
C VAL A 772 -13.60 25.92 57.32
N GLN A 773 -13.85 27.15 57.78
CA GLN A 773 -15.17 27.70 58.12
C GLN A 773 -15.54 28.96 57.32
N GLN A 774 -14.72 29.38 56.35
CA GLN A 774 -15.15 30.32 55.30
C GLN A 774 -15.73 29.62 54.04
N ALA A 775 -15.82 28.28 54.05
CA ALA A 775 -16.31 27.47 52.93
C ALA A 775 -17.84 27.54 52.67
N GLN A 776 -18.58 28.46 53.32
CA GLN A 776 -20.05 28.48 53.27
C GLN A 776 -20.68 29.83 52.86
N GLN A 777 -19.93 30.92 52.69
CA GLN A 777 -20.56 32.25 52.69
C GLN A 777 -21.02 32.77 51.32
N VAL A 778 -20.22 32.67 50.25
CA VAL A 778 -20.50 33.39 48.98
C VAL A 778 -20.55 32.51 47.73
N GLN A 779 -20.97 31.26 47.90
CA GLN A 779 -21.56 30.42 46.83
C GLN A 779 -22.75 31.14 46.12
N GLN A 780 -23.32 32.18 46.76
CA GLN A 780 -24.32 33.09 46.22
C GLN A 780 -23.83 33.99 45.06
N GLN A 781 -22.54 34.38 45.00
CA GLN A 781 -22.06 35.29 43.94
C GLN A 781 -22.14 34.67 42.54
N MET A 782 -22.02 33.35 42.43
CA MET A 782 -22.11 32.62 41.16
C MET A 782 -23.52 32.62 40.55
N GLN A 783 -24.56 32.92 41.34
CA GLN A 783 -25.95 32.96 40.86
C GLN A 783 -26.37 34.33 40.29
N ALA A 784 -25.73 35.43 40.71
CA ALA A 784 -26.07 36.77 40.23
C ALA A 784 -25.54 37.08 38.82
N ALA A 785 -24.32 36.63 38.50
CA ALA A 785 -23.65 36.95 37.23
C ALA A 785 -24.37 36.38 35.99
N MET A 786 -25.08 35.25 36.12
CA MET A 786 -25.79 34.61 35.01
C MET A 786 -26.98 35.44 34.49
N ALA A 787 -27.52 36.37 35.28
CA ALA A 787 -28.62 37.24 34.86
C ALA A 787 -28.19 38.32 33.82
N ALA A 788 -26.92 38.72 33.81
CA ALA A 788 -26.44 39.84 32.98
C ALA A 788 -26.30 39.49 31.48
N VAL A 789 -26.31 38.21 31.12
CA VAL A 789 -25.95 37.72 29.77
C VAL A 789 -27.15 37.69 28.79
N GLN A 790 -28.40 37.80 29.29
CA GLN A 790 -29.61 37.48 28.50
C GLN A 790 -30.47 38.68 28.05
N GLN A 791 -30.12 39.94 28.33
CA GLN A 791 -31.00 41.10 28.01
C GLN A 791 -30.38 42.26 27.20
N SER A 792 -29.19 42.10 26.61
CA SER A 792 -28.55 43.14 25.78
C SER A 792 -28.28 42.76 24.32
N GLN A 793 -28.62 41.53 23.89
CA GLN A 793 -28.89 41.28 22.47
C GLN A 793 -30.13 42.08 22.02
N GLN A 794 -30.33 42.22 20.70
CA GLN A 794 -31.56 42.76 20.08
C GLN A 794 -31.80 44.29 20.11
N ARG A 795 -30.76 45.14 20.14
CA ARG A 795 -30.87 46.52 19.58
C ARG A 795 -30.02 46.72 18.33
N HIS A 796 -30.64 46.33 17.20
CA HIS A 796 -30.28 46.62 15.81
C HIS A 796 -29.02 45.86 15.32
N GLN A 797 -29.04 45.03 14.26
CA GLN A 797 -30.10 44.72 13.28
C GLN A 797 -30.72 45.93 12.58
N HIS A 798 -29.91 46.61 11.77
CA HIS A 798 -30.15 47.00 10.36
C HIS A 798 -28.74 47.36 9.82
N ALA A 799 -28.27 46.84 8.68
CA ALA A 799 -28.67 47.16 7.31
C ALA A 799 -28.53 48.66 6.98
N ALA A 800 -27.81 49.09 5.94
CA ALA A 800 -26.90 48.39 5.02
C ALA A 800 -25.99 49.42 4.30
N GLN A 801 -25.11 48.92 3.41
CA GLN A 801 -24.66 49.58 2.15
C GLN A 801 -24.25 51.07 2.13
N MET A 802 -23.06 51.31 1.54
CA MET A 802 -22.72 52.47 0.68
C MET A 802 -22.68 53.88 1.31
N ILE A 803 -21.51 54.54 1.23
CA ILE A 803 -21.36 55.90 0.65
C ILE A 803 -19.86 56.18 0.37
N TYR A 804 -19.60 57.08 -0.58
CA TYR A 804 -18.28 57.40 -1.15
C TYR A 804 -17.45 58.40 -0.32
N GLY A 805 -16.14 58.14 -0.24
CA GLY A 805 -15.11 59.04 -0.80
C GLY A 805 -14.54 60.21 0.03
N HIS A 806 -13.36 60.67 -0.44
CA HIS A 806 -12.64 61.92 -0.11
C HIS A 806 -12.05 62.08 1.32
N GLN A 807 -10.97 62.86 1.59
CA GLN A 807 -9.83 63.37 0.77
C GLN A 807 -8.81 64.14 1.68
N GLN A 808 -7.49 63.83 1.60
CA GLN A 808 -6.33 64.69 2.05
C GLN A 808 -6.31 65.08 3.57
N SER A 809 -5.36 65.78 4.22
CA SER A 809 -3.96 66.31 4.04
C SER A 809 -3.42 66.80 5.43
N HIS A 810 -2.15 67.14 5.74
CA HIS A 810 -0.77 66.87 5.24
C HIS A 810 0.28 67.21 6.36
N HIS A 811 1.48 66.60 6.33
CA HIS A 811 2.70 66.92 7.13
C HIS A 811 2.61 66.78 8.67
N GLY A 812 3.70 66.58 9.44
CA GLY A 812 5.15 66.41 9.16
C GLY A 812 5.80 65.47 10.21
N LEU A 813 7.10 65.50 10.56
CA LEU A 813 8.27 66.29 10.10
C LEU A 813 9.59 65.54 10.48
N HIS A 814 10.76 66.20 10.57
CA HIS A 814 12.09 65.61 10.84
C HIS A 814 12.66 65.91 12.25
N ILE A 815 13.63 65.08 12.69
CA ILE A 815 14.99 65.46 13.17
C ILE A 815 15.90 64.20 13.09
N ASN A 816 17.23 64.36 13.19
CA ASN A 816 18.26 63.43 12.67
C ASN A 816 19.51 63.34 13.58
N SER A 817 20.13 62.16 13.74
CA SER A 817 21.62 61.97 13.80
C SER A 817 22.06 60.54 14.13
N SER A 818 23.01 59.99 13.35
CA SER A 818 23.90 58.85 13.72
C SER A 818 25.33 59.35 13.99
N PRO A 819 26.24 58.52 14.55
CA PRO A 819 27.36 57.95 13.77
C PRO A 819 27.66 56.47 14.17
N SER A 820 28.60 55.68 13.61
CA SER A 820 29.86 55.88 12.84
C SER A 820 30.03 54.67 11.88
N SER A 821 30.42 54.77 10.58
CA SER A 821 31.78 54.86 9.99
C SER A 821 32.82 53.85 10.53
N VAL A 822 33.70 53.22 9.74
CA VAL A 822 34.63 53.71 8.68
C VAL A 822 34.77 52.62 7.56
N GLN A 823 34.58 52.90 6.25
CA GLN A 823 35.50 53.47 5.22
C GLN A 823 36.62 52.48 4.76
N SER A 824 37.16 52.44 3.53
CA SER A 824 37.11 53.27 2.28
C SER A 824 37.28 52.37 1.04
N GLY A 825 36.99 52.69 -0.23
CA GLY A 825 36.54 53.90 -0.97
C GLY A 825 35.92 53.44 -2.32
N GLN A 826 35.99 54.04 -3.53
CA GLN A 826 36.19 55.36 -4.18
C GLN A 826 36.19 55.05 -5.71
N GLN A 827 35.71 55.78 -6.74
CA GLN A 827 34.98 57.05 -7.09
C GLN A 827 34.43 56.81 -8.54
N GLN A 828 33.47 57.49 -9.21
CA GLN A 828 32.50 58.62 -9.04
C GLN A 828 31.35 58.38 -10.09
N GLN A 829 30.13 58.97 -10.09
CA GLN A 829 29.73 60.36 -10.44
C GLN A 829 30.20 60.85 -11.82
N SER A 830 29.44 61.58 -12.67
CA SER A 830 28.09 62.22 -12.60
C SER A 830 27.69 62.71 -14.04
N VAL A 831 26.51 63.22 -14.48
CA VAL A 831 25.09 63.39 -14.00
C VAL A 831 24.24 64.02 -15.17
N LEU A 832 22.91 64.24 -14.98
CA LEU A 832 21.92 65.09 -15.75
C LEU A 832 20.94 64.47 -16.80
N GLN A 833 19.63 64.74 -16.55
CA GLN A 833 18.46 65.12 -17.41
C GLN A 833 18.33 64.66 -18.89
N GLY A 834 17.12 64.43 -19.46
CA GLY A 834 15.74 64.47 -18.91
C GLY A 834 14.62 64.52 -19.99
N LEU A 835 13.35 64.52 -19.57
CA LEU A 835 12.08 64.77 -20.32
C LEU A 835 11.54 63.76 -21.38
N GLY A 836 10.24 63.42 -21.23
CA GLY A 836 9.30 63.08 -22.32
C GLY A 836 9.01 61.58 -22.59
N VAL A 837 7.96 61.16 -23.35
CA VAL A 837 6.69 61.81 -23.80
C VAL A 837 5.60 60.70 -23.97
N GLN A 838 4.32 61.06 -24.19
CA GLN A 838 3.21 60.19 -24.67
C GLN A 838 3.46 59.67 -26.12
N GLY A 839 2.80 58.65 -26.68
CA GLY A 839 1.74 57.72 -26.20
C GLY A 839 0.94 57.08 -27.37
N VAL A 840 -0.14 56.33 -27.07
CA VAL A 840 -1.25 55.87 -27.97
C VAL A 840 -1.08 54.60 -28.86
N GLN A 841 -1.73 53.52 -28.40
CA GLN A 841 -2.65 52.53 -29.05
C GLN A 841 -2.63 52.13 -30.57
N GLN A 842 -3.25 50.95 -30.81
CA GLN A 842 -3.67 50.29 -32.08
C GLN A 842 -2.56 49.54 -32.87
N GLY A 843 -2.74 48.33 -33.41
CA GLY A 843 -3.80 47.31 -33.25
C GLY A 843 -4.49 46.86 -34.57
N VAL A 844 -4.06 45.75 -35.20
CA VAL A 844 -4.61 45.22 -36.48
C VAL A 844 -4.60 43.67 -36.53
N GLN A 845 -5.48 43.08 -37.36
CA GLN A 845 -5.54 41.64 -37.74
C GLN A 845 -4.29 41.18 -38.56
N GLY A 846 -4.06 39.91 -38.94
CA GLY A 846 -4.77 38.64 -38.69
C GLY A 846 -5.11 37.83 -39.97
N VAL A 847 -4.91 36.50 -39.91
CA VAL A 847 -5.37 35.44 -40.87
C VAL A 847 -4.70 35.35 -42.26
N GLN A 848 -4.08 34.20 -42.57
CA GLN A 848 -4.45 33.32 -43.70
C GLN A 848 -3.69 31.97 -43.73
N THR A 849 -4.18 31.01 -44.52
CA THR A 849 -3.84 29.57 -44.53
C THR A 849 -3.63 29.03 -45.95
N ALA A 850 -2.77 28.02 -46.15
CA ALA A 850 -2.71 27.21 -47.37
C ALA A 850 -2.17 25.78 -47.09
N GLN A 851 -2.38 24.84 -48.03
CA GLN A 851 -2.06 23.41 -47.90
C GLN A 851 -0.89 22.98 -48.81
N GLY A 852 -0.23 21.86 -48.49
CA GLY A 852 0.93 21.33 -49.23
C GLY A 852 0.61 20.29 -50.32
N VAL A 853 1.65 19.71 -50.96
CA VAL A 853 1.58 18.62 -51.95
C VAL A 853 2.78 17.64 -51.78
N GLN A 854 2.66 16.45 -52.36
CA GLN A 854 3.49 15.23 -52.29
C GLN A 854 4.99 15.36 -52.68
N GLY A 855 5.77 14.31 -52.37
CA GLY A 855 7.20 14.15 -52.74
C GLY A 855 7.52 12.93 -53.63
N VAL A 856 8.81 12.63 -53.84
CA VAL A 856 9.34 11.58 -54.75
C VAL A 856 10.56 10.85 -54.12
N GLN A 857 10.93 9.67 -54.64
CA GLN A 857 11.89 8.72 -54.04
C GLN A 857 13.36 8.85 -54.54
N GLY A 858 14.31 8.83 -53.60
CA GLY A 858 15.42 7.85 -53.54
C GLY A 858 16.70 7.95 -54.41
N VAL A 859 17.68 7.10 -54.00
CA VAL A 859 18.84 6.50 -54.71
C VAL A 859 20.28 7.01 -54.38
N GLN A 860 21.05 6.14 -53.69
CA GLN A 860 22.52 5.86 -53.69
C GLN A 860 23.60 6.98 -53.59
N GLY A 861 24.76 6.64 -52.98
CA GLY A 861 26.04 7.37 -53.20
C GLY A 861 27.12 7.19 -52.12
N VAL A 862 28.06 6.24 -52.30
CA VAL A 862 29.13 5.90 -51.33
C VAL A 862 30.50 6.50 -51.71
N GLN A 863 31.24 7.05 -50.73
CA GLN A 863 32.72 7.03 -50.51
C GLN A 863 33.02 7.89 -49.25
N GLY A 864 34.09 7.75 -48.46
CA GLY A 864 35.51 7.39 -48.65
C GLY A 864 36.31 8.47 -47.86
N VAL A 865 37.47 8.29 -47.22
CA VAL A 865 38.68 7.51 -47.56
C VAL A 865 39.58 7.34 -46.30
N GLN A 866 40.11 6.12 -46.07
CA GLN A 866 41.39 5.69 -45.41
C GLN A 866 41.89 6.31 -44.06
N GLY A 867 42.67 5.57 -43.25
CA GLY A 867 43.10 4.17 -43.36
C GLY A 867 44.32 3.79 -42.49
N VAL A 868 44.88 2.58 -42.72
CA VAL A 868 45.97 1.90 -41.96
C VAL A 868 45.47 1.36 -40.59
N GLN A 869 45.64 0.09 -40.18
CA GLN A 869 46.22 -1.16 -40.75
C GLN A 869 45.27 -2.35 -40.36
N GLY A 870 45.54 -3.66 -40.50
CA GLY A 870 46.69 -4.45 -40.96
C GLY A 870 46.43 -5.97 -40.78
N VAL A 871 47.15 -6.86 -41.48
CA VAL A 871 46.98 -8.34 -41.45
C VAL A 871 48.32 -9.04 -41.75
N PRO A 872 48.55 -10.33 -41.37
CA PRO A 872 48.09 -11.47 -42.18
C PRO A 872 47.68 -12.75 -41.41
N GLY A 873 47.06 -13.70 -42.12
CA GLY A 873 46.89 -15.11 -41.76
C GLY A 873 46.62 -15.95 -43.03
N LEU A 874 46.55 -17.29 -42.98
CA LEU A 874 45.94 -18.15 -44.04
C LEU A 874 45.87 -19.66 -43.68
N LEU A 875 45.40 -20.50 -44.62
CA LEU A 875 44.81 -21.83 -44.41
C LEU A 875 45.59 -23.01 -45.04
N GLN A 876 45.54 -24.20 -44.41
CA GLN A 876 45.64 -25.56 -44.95
C GLN A 876 45.18 -26.57 -43.86
N GLY A 877 44.85 -27.85 -44.10
CA GLY A 877 44.84 -28.65 -45.33
C GLY A 877 44.00 -29.95 -45.20
N VAL A 878 44.26 -30.98 -46.02
CA VAL A 878 43.50 -32.25 -46.10
C VAL A 878 44.41 -33.49 -45.98
N GLN A 879 44.06 -34.48 -45.14
CA GLN A 879 44.26 -35.92 -45.44
C GLN A 879 43.43 -36.87 -44.54
N GLN A 880 43.32 -38.15 -44.93
CA GLN A 880 42.48 -39.21 -44.32
C GLN A 880 43.29 -40.49 -44.02
N VAL A 881 42.87 -41.32 -43.04
CA VAL A 881 43.02 -42.80 -43.04
C VAL A 881 41.80 -43.48 -42.35
N PHE A 882 41.50 -44.72 -42.74
CA PHE A 882 40.45 -45.67 -42.31
C PHE A 882 40.64 -46.23 -40.87
N GLY A 883 39.74 -47.03 -40.26
CA GLY A 883 38.40 -47.54 -40.66
C GLY A 883 38.24 -49.09 -40.53
N GLN A 884 36.99 -49.59 -40.62
CA GLN A 884 36.51 -51.02 -40.52
C GLN A 884 36.45 -51.65 -39.11
N GLY A 885 35.58 -52.63 -38.81
CA GLY A 885 34.42 -53.22 -39.54
C GLY A 885 33.82 -54.44 -38.80
N VAL A 886 32.49 -54.59 -38.59
CA VAL A 886 31.41 -55.11 -39.49
C VAL A 886 31.04 -56.61 -39.25
N GLN A 887 29.75 -56.88 -38.91
CA GLN A 887 28.89 -58.10 -39.10
C GLN A 887 27.80 -58.15 -37.99
N GLY A 888 26.53 -58.55 -38.17
CA GLY A 888 25.70 -58.82 -39.36
C GLY A 888 24.45 -59.70 -39.06
N MET A 889 23.32 -59.52 -39.80
CA MET A 889 22.15 -60.46 -39.94
C MET A 889 21.22 -60.74 -38.71
N ASN A 890 19.93 -61.15 -38.81
CA ASN A 890 18.87 -61.01 -39.85
C ASN A 890 17.41 -61.27 -39.29
N VAL A 891 16.38 -61.10 -40.13
CA VAL A 891 14.90 -61.38 -39.94
C VAL A 891 14.53 -62.91 -39.94
N PRO A 892 13.25 -63.45 -39.77
CA PRO A 892 11.93 -62.96 -40.26
C PRO A 892 10.55 -63.34 -39.56
N TYR A 893 9.48 -62.65 -40.02
CA TYR A 893 8.04 -63.01 -40.26
C TYR A 893 7.25 -64.16 -39.55
N GLY A 894 5.94 -63.93 -39.32
CA GLY A 894 4.90 -64.96 -39.07
C GLY A 894 3.42 -64.49 -39.11
N MET A 895 2.55 -65.18 -39.86
CA MET A 895 1.07 -65.02 -40.04
C MET A 895 0.27 -65.97 -39.08
N GLN A 896 -1.06 -65.98 -38.84
CA GLN A 896 -2.28 -65.19 -39.21
C GLN A 896 -3.53 -65.75 -38.43
N ARG A 897 -4.65 -64.98 -38.34
CA ARG A 897 -6.06 -65.38 -37.92
C ARG A 897 -6.30 -65.73 -36.42
N GLY A 898 -7.54 -65.54 -35.92
CA GLY A 898 -8.01 -66.38 -34.79
C GLY A 898 -9.10 -65.97 -33.76
N GLN A 899 -9.87 -64.88 -33.92
CA GLN A 899 -11.18 -64.62 -33.25
C GLN A 899 -11.44 -64.98 -31.75
N SER A 900 -11.78 -63.95 -30.95
CA SER A 900 -12.57 -63.96 -29.68
C SER A 900 -12.07 -64.67 -28.40
N GLY A 901 -12.02 -63.90 -27.29
CA GLY A 901 -12.22 -64.43 -25.92
C GLY A 901 -11.31 -63.85 -24.82
N GLY A 902 -11.92 -63.27 -23.77
CA GLY A 902 -11.27 -63.05 -22.45
C GLY A 902 -10.48 -61.75 -22.25
N GLN A 903 -10.89 -60.94 -21.26
CA GLN A 903 -10.17 -59.73 -20.84
C GLN A 903 -9.08 -60.07 -19.80
N THR A 904 -7.86 -59.57 -19.99
CA THR A 904 -6.92 -59.04 -18.96
C THR A 904 -5.65 -58.59 -19.66
N TRP A 905 -5.22 -57.34 -19.49
CA TRP A 905 -3.87 -56.89 -19.92
C TRP A 905 -3.23 -55.94 -18.91
N SER A 906 -1.91 -55.83 -19.01
CA SER A 906 -1.00 -55.49 -17.92
C SER A 906 -0.30 -54.14 -18.10
N ASN A 907 0.44 -53.75 -17.06
CA ASN A 907 1.24 -52.52 -17.01
C ASN A 907 2.67 -52.79 -17.54
N SER A 908 3.12 -52.05 -18.56
CA SER A 908 4.54 -51.96 -18.94
C SER A 908 4.85 -50.66 -19.69
N GLN A 909 6.12 -50.27 -19.68
CA GLN A 909 6.62 -49.00 -20.22
C GLN A 909 6.96 -49.10 -21.71
N VAL A 910 6.90 -47.97 -22.43
CA VAL A 910 7.69 -47.75 -23.65
C VAL A 910 8.40 -46.40 -23.54
N GLN A 911 9.70 -46.41 -23.83
CA GLN A 911 10.56 -45.23 -23.85
C GLN A 911 10.79 -44.81 -25.30
N GLY A 912 10.33 -43.62 -25.69
CA GLY A 912 10.46 -43.07 -27.04
C GLY A 912 11.43 -41.89 -27.08
N VAL A 913 12.40 -41.91 -28.00
CA VAL A 913 13.44 -40.87 -28.12
C VAL A 913 12.96 -39.69 -28.96
N ALA A 914 13.40 -38.48 -28.62
CA ALA A 914 12.97 -37.24 -29.22
C ALA A 914 13.50 -37.00 -30.66
N VAL A 915 12.72 -36.24 -31.43
CA VAL A 915 13.15 -35.52 -32.64
C VAL A 915 12.70 -34.06 -32.48
N PRO A 916 13.56 -33.05 -32.72
CA PRO A 916 13.26 -31.67 -32.35
C PRO A 916 12.36 -30.95 -33.37
N GLY A 917 11.29 -30.31 -32.90
CA GLY A 917 10.44 -29.44 -33.73
C GLY A 917 9.35 -28.73 -32.93
N SER A 918 9.39 -27.39 -32.91
CA SER A 918 8.28 -26.45 -32.66
C SER A 918 7.14 -26.92 -31.72
N GLY A 919 7.24 -26.59 -30.42
CA GLY A 919 6.20 -26.95 -29.44
C GLY A 919 6.31 -26.25 -28.07
N ILE A 920 6.66 -24.96 -28.03
CA ILE A 920 6.70 -24.21 -26.76
C ILE A 920 5.26 -23.89 -26.32
N VAL A 921 4.75 -24.66 -25.36
CA VAL A 921 3.46 -24.41 -24.69
C VAL A 921 3.64 -23.39 -23.57
N ALA A 922 2.63 -22.55 -23.35
CA ALA A 922 2.74 -21.30 -22.59
C ALA A 922 3.29 -21.44 -21.15
N SER A 923 4.43 -20.80 -20.88
CA SER A 923 5.15 -20.78 -19.60
C SER A 923 4.55 -19.81 -18.57
N GLY A 924 3.25 -19.97 -18.27
CA GLY A 924 2.54 -19.31 -17.16
C GLY A 924 2.30 -20.21 -15.94
N GLN A 925 3.10 -21.28 -15.78
CA GLN A 925 2.87 -22.36 -14.81
C GLN A 925 3.96 -22.53 -13.74
N GLN A 926 4.95 -21.64 -13.65
CA GLN A 926 6.02 -21.79 -12.65
C GLN A 926 5.61 -21.35 -11.24
N HIS A 927 4.57 -20.51 -11.12
CA HIS A 927 3.62 -20.65 -10.02
C HIS A 927 2.57 -21.70 -10.40
N ALA A 928 2.40 -22.73 -9.57
CA ALA A 928 1.27 -23.63 -9.65
C ALA A 928 0.01 -22.87 -9.19
N GLY A 929 -0.58 -22.09 -10.09
CA GLY A 929 -1.64 -21.13 -9.79
C GLY A 929 -2.26 -20.42 -11.01
N GLY A 930 -1.94 -20.84 -12.24
CA GLY A 930 -2.66 -20.37 -13.42
C GLY A 930 -4.12 -20.84 -13.38
N TRP A 931 -5.08 -19.92 -13.57
CA TRP A 931 -6.51 -20.15 -13.31
C TRP A 931 -7.17 -21.35 -14.02
N GLN A 932 -6.57 -21.85 -15.10
CA GLN A 932 -7.03 -23.08 -15.76
C GLN A 932 -6.85 -24.35 -14.90
N SER A 933 -6.04 -24.30 -13.83
CA SER A 933 -5.93 -25.38 -12.84
C SER A 933 -6.93 -25.25 -11.69
N ILE A 934 -7.48 -24.07 -11.40
CA ILE A 934 -8.35 -23.83 -10.23
C ILE A 934 -9.72 -24.52 -10.38
N TYR A 935 -10.20 -24.69 -11.61
CA TYR A 935 -11.44 -25.44 -11.89
C TYR A 935 -11.23 -26.98 -11.92
N ALA A 936 -9.98 -27.47 -11.87
CA ALA A 936 -9.65 -28.86 -12.19
C ALA A 936 -8.71 -29.59 -11.20
N GLN A 937 -7.99 -28.90 -10.30
CA GLN A 937 -7.19 -29.54 -9.24
C GLN A 937 -7.23 -28.80 -7.89
N PRO A 938 -7.29 -29.54 -6.76
CA PRO A 938 -7.43 -28.96 -5.42
C PRO A 938 -6.07 -28.57 -4.79
N GLN A 939 -5.57 -27.38 -5.13
CA GLN A 939 -4.62 -26.63 -4.30
C GLN A 939 -5.02 -25.14 -4.33
N THR A 940 -5.03 -24.42 -3.21
CA THR A 940 -4.37 -24.66 -1.92
C THR A 940 -5.21 -25.46 -0.91
N VAL A 941 -4.55 -25.95 0.15
CA VAL A 941 -5.25 -26.28 1.41
C VAL A 941 -5.74 -24.95 1.99
N GLN A 942 -7.00 -24.63 1.79
CA GLN A 942 -7.67 -23.54 2.51
C GLN A 942 -7.63 -23.88 3.99
N ASP A 943 -6.83 -23.15 4.75
CA ASP A 943 -6.90 -23.18 6.21
C ASP A 943 -8.29 -22.67 6.60
N GLN A 944 -9.12 -23.54 7.18
CA GLN A 944 -10.52 -23.25 7.46
C GLN A 944 -10.66 -21.99 8.34
N ILE A 945 -9.70 -21.79 9.25
CA ILE A 945 -9.59 -20.65 10.16
C ILE A 945 -9.43 -19.33 9.39
N VAL A 946 -8.70 -19.33 8.27
CA VAL A 946 -8.51 -18.14 7.42
C VAL A 946 -9.82 -17.78 6.70
N SER A 947 -10.57 -18.78 6.23
CA SER A 947 -11.89 -18.54 5.65
C SER A 947 -12.85 -17.99 6.71
N GLU A 948 -12.90 -18.60 7.89
CA GLU A 948 -13.73 -18.17 9.03
C GLU A 948 -13.40 -16.74 9.50
N TYR A 949 -12.11 -16.35 9.52
CA TYR A 949 -11.66 -14.98 9.82
C TYR A 949 -12.23 -13.94 8.83
N TYR A 950 -12.35 -14.27 7.54
CA TYR A 950 -12.84 -13.35 6.51
C TYR A 950 -14.36 -13.43 6.29
N GLN A 951 -15.01 -14.57 6.52
CA GLN A 951 -16.45 -14.79 6.24
C GLN A 951 -17.39 -13.76 6.89
N ASN A 952 -17.02 -13.23 8.06
CA ASN A 952 -17.82 -12.25 8.80
C ASN A 952 -17.31 -10.79 8.67
N LYS A 953 -16.26 -10.55 7.87
CA LYS A 953 -15.69 -9.20 7.68
C LYS A 953 -16.31 -8.46 6.50
N PRO A 954 -16.52 -7.14 6.60
CA PRO A 954 -16.95 -6.34 5.45
C PRO A 954 -15.85 -6.32 4.39
N ILE A 955 -16.23 -6.25 3.11
CA ILE A 955 -15.29 -6.35 1.98
C ILE A 955 -14.14 -5.32 2.04
N SER A 956 -14.38 -4.12 2.58
CA SER A 956 -13.35 -3.09 2.78
C SER A 956 -12.30 -3.43 3.86
N GLU A 957 -12.58 -4.45 4.69
CA GLU A 957 -11.62 -5.07 5.61
C GLU A 957 -10.99 -6.37 5.08
N VAL A 958 -11.52 -6.96 4.00
CA VAL A 958 -10.89 -8.12 3.34
C VAL A 958 -9.88 -7.66 2.27
N ILE A 959 -10.18 -6.56 1.58
CA ILE A 959 -9.31 -6.00 0.54
C ILE A 959 -7.97 -5.54 1.14
N GLY A 960 -6.88 -6.09 0.58
CA GLY A 960 -5.50 -5.86 0.99
C GLY A 960 -4.81 -7.12 1.55
N GLY A 961 -5.57 -8.12 2.01
CA GLY A 961 -5.04 -9.35 2.61
C GLY A 961 -4.51 -9.20 4.04
N ALA A 962 -4.90 -8.14 4.76
CA ALA A 962 -4.41 -7.87 6.12
C ALA A 962 -5.13 -8.74 7.17
N ILE A 963 -4.35 -9.59 7.85
CA ILE A 963 -4.85 -10.63 8.75
C ILE A 963 -4.18 -10.58 10.14
N SER A 964 -4.95 -10.90 11.19
CA SER A 964 -4.43 -11.18 12.52
C SER A 964 -5.20 -12.33 13.18
N LEU A 965 -4.61 -13.52 13.14
CA LEU A 965 -5.19 -14.77 13.61
C LEU A 965 -5.25 -14.92 15.15
N ASP A 966 -4.58 -14.04 15.89
CA ASP A 966 -4.51 -14.03 17.36
C ASP A 966 -5.04 -12.73 18.00
N GLY A 967 -5.64 -11.83 17.21
CA GLY A 967 -6.16 -10.55 17.69
C GLY A 967 -5.11 -9.50 18.05
N LYS A 968 -3.81 -9.73 17.81
CA LYS A 968 -2.77 -8.70 18.00
C LYS A 968 -2.82 -7.62 16.90
N PRO A 969 -2.21 -6.44 17.10
CA PRO A 969 -2.06 -5.43 16.06
C PRO A 969 -1.40 -5.98 14.78
N LEU A 970 -1.75 -5.40 13.63
CA LEU A 970 -1.13 -5.76 12.34
C LEU A 970 0.36 -5.41 12.36
N GLY A 971 1.19 -6.36 11.92
CA GLY A 971 2.64 -6.23 11.96
C GLY A 971 3.29 -6.53 13.31
N PHE A 972 2.55 -6.97 14.34
CA PHE A 972 3.13 -7.39 15.62
C PHE A 972 4.28 -8.40 15.45
N PRO A 973 5.44 -8.23 16.13
CA PRO A 973 5.75 -7.24 17.17
C PRO A 973 6.40 -5.95 16.62
N LEU A 974 6.45 -5.77 15.30
CA LEU A 974 7.08 -4.64 14.62
C LEU A 974 6.14 -3.40 14.54
N ASP A 975 4.98 -3.44 15.20
CA ASP A 975 4.02 -2.32 15.26
C ASP A 975 4.37 -1.25 16.29
N ARG A 976 5.34 -1.51 17.19
CA ARG A 976 5.84 -0.54 18.20
C ARG A 976 7.37 -0.60 18.32
N PRO A 977 8.03 0.42 18.90
CA PRO A 977 9.43 0.34 19.28
C PRO A 977 9.73 -0.88 20.14
N LEU A 978 10.96 -1.39 20.03
CA LEU A 978 11.44 -2.60 20.68
C LEU A 978 12.63 -2.27 21.61
N SER A 979 12.62 -2.78 22.85
CA SER A 979 13.77 -2.62 23.75
C SER A 979 14.97 -3.48 23.33
N LEU A 980 16.13 -3.29 23.97
CA LEU A 980 17.37 -3.95 23.55
C LEU A 980 17.26 -5.49 23.64
N GLY A 981 16.59 -5.97 24.69
CA GLY A 981 16.34 -7.40 24.93
C GLY A 981 15.14 -7.99 24.19
N ALA A 982 14.22 -7.18 23.65
CA ALA A 982 12.89 -7.63 23.23
C ALA A 982 12.88 -8.78 22.20
N LEU A 983 13.74 -8.73 21.18
CA LEU A 983 13.84 -9.79 20.15
C LEU A 983 14.69 -11.00 20.58
N SER A 984 15.16 -11.04 21.83
CA SER A 984 15.98 -12.14 22.38
C SER A 984 15.15 -13.17 23.16
N VAL A 985 13.82 -13.13 23.04
CA VAL A 985 12.91 -14.14 23.62
C VAL A 985 13.02 -15.47 22.83
N PRO A 986 12.91 -16.64 23.48
CA PRO A 986 13.19 -17.94 22.84
C PRO A 986 12.21 -18.30 21.71
N ASN A 987 11.01 -17.71 21.71
CA ASN A 987 9.98 -17.88 20.69
C ASN A 987 10.12 -16.91 19.49
N ILE A 988 11.26 -16.23 19.36
CA ILE A 988 11.64 -15.40 18.21
C ILE A 988 12.99 -15.89 17.65
N PHE A 989 13.12 -15.93 16.32
CA PHE A 989 14.34 -16.38 15.64
C PHE A 989 14.64 -15.54 14.39
N VAL A 990 15.92 -15.24 14.16
CA VAL A 990 16.40 -14.52 12.96
C VAL A 990 17.30 -15.43 12.13
N LYS A 991 17.00 -15.58 10.83
CA LYS A 991 17.77 -16.41 9.89
C LYS A 991 18.17 -15.59 8.66
N ASP A 992 19.47 -15.53 8.38
CA ASP A 992 19.98 -14.89 7.17
C ASP A 992 19.69 -15.75 5.94
N VAL A 993 19.28 -15.11 4.84
CA VAL A 993 18.88 -15.75 3.58
C VAL A 993 19.45 -15.01 2.37
N LEU A 994 19.56 -15.70 1.24
CA LEU A 994 19.97 -15.13 -0.05
C LEU A 994 18.84 -15.26 -1.07
N VAL A 995 18.46 -14.15 -1.71
CA VAL A 995 17.51 -14.15 -2.84
C VAL A 995 18.27 -14.09 -4.16
N PHE A 996 18.21 -15.17 -4.92
CA PHE A 996 18.84 -15.30 -6.23
C PHE A 996 17.94 -14.77 -7.35
N HIS A 997 18.52 -14.44 -8.50
CA HIS A 997 17.79 -14.11 -9.72
C HIS A 997 18.30 -14.93 -10.90
N GLN A 998 17.38 -15.48 -11.69
CA GLN A 998 17.67 -16.34 -12.85
C GLN A 998 16.98 -15.80 -14.11
N GLY A 999 17.62 -16.00 -15.27
CA GLY A 999 17.12 -15.55 -16.56
C GLY A 999 17.69 -14.19 -16.98
N GLN A 1000 16.86 -13.36 -17.61
CA GLN A 1000 17.24 -12.04 -18.13
C GLN A 1000 17.34 -11.01 -16.97
N PRO A 1001 18.27 -10.04 -17.01
CA PRO A 1001 18.47 -9.07 -15.93
C PRO A 1001 17.39 -7.96 -15.87
N THR A 1002 16.62 -7.79 -16.95
CA THR A 1002 15.48 -6.89 -17.07
C THR A 1002 14.27 -7.66 -17.60
N ASN A 1003 13.08 -7.04 -17.55
CA ASN A 1003 11.85 -7.60 -18.09
C ASN A 1003 11.62 -7.24 -19.57
N ASP A 1004 12.64 -6.73 -20.28
CA ASP A 1004 12.47 -6.31 -21.67
C ASP A 1004 12.29 -7.52 -22.60
N ILE A 1005 11.25 -7.48 -23.42
CA ILE A 1005 11.08 -8.41 -24.52
C ILE A 1005 11.95 -7.92 -25.68
N THR A 1006 13.09 -8.59 -25.85
CA THR A 1006 13.94 -8.50 -27.05
C THR A 1006 13.25 -9.24 -28.20
N GLN A 1007 13.05 -8.54 -29.33
CA GLN A 1007 12.62 -9.14 -30.60
C GLN A 1007 13.79 -9.84 -31.31
#